data_AF-A0A068RIJ3-F1
#
_entry.id   AF-A0A068RIJ3-F1
#
_cell.length_a   1.000
_cell.length_b   1.000
_cell.length_c   1.000
_cell.angle_alpha   90.00
_cell.angle_beta   90.00
_cell.angle_gamma   90.00
#
_symmetry.space_group_name_H-M   'P 1'
#
loop_
_entity.id
_entity.type
_entity.pdbx_description
1 polymer ?
#
loop_
_entity_poly.entity_id
_entity_poly.type
_entity_poly.pdbx_seq_one_letter_code
_entity_poly.pdbx_strand_id
1 'polypeptide(L)'
;MRLFDDYYCNEKMIKKNTEEQYINAMFSLLQWAKVHADGLDRPRWLAASSPTLPRFWLSDFPALVKLKGQDYPLPTHLFFFFFYPISLITPPHKSFAMFRARVCTITSTTHTLAARAMSLRLYSTRNPLFEKILIANRGEIACRVMRTAKDLGIKTVAVYSEADMNAQHVKMADEAFLIGPPPSAESYLSIDKILKVARMAGAQAIHPGYGFLSENAEFADRVKDEKLEFIGPSGDAMRSMGSKSESKYIMEDAGVPVVPGYHGENQEVGFLKEQAAKIGYPVLIKAVKGGGGKGMRIVWSPSEFEEMLESSKRESIKSFGDDKVLVEKYLERPRHVEVQVFADKHDNCVHLFERDCSVQRRHQKVVEEAPGPGLTSEIRNLLGEKAVAAARAVGYENAGTVEFIMDNVDKKFYFMEMNTRLQVEHPVTEMVTQTDLVRWQLEVAAGNPLPMTQDQLKLHGHAFEARIYAENPSNHFLPDTGNLFSVKTPNASPDVRLETGFIQGDQITVHYDPMIAKLIVHGQDRNDALRRFRRALEQYQVVGPHTNIEFIKRVASHPEFIKGEVETGFIQQFEKDLLPPPSAPNAETLAVAANAIRLKELADVQINSHDPHSPWTSMRQAFRVNTKDSQKFTFNVDKENPYSITITPSKQAGLVDIQVVNDATKETIKSFTDVESHWDEEGQLVSSIDGKKTKSNVVLRGDQLTVFDDYGRTEAHLATPAYIVASAKGADSAGSVKTPMPCKISQVLVTPGQTIEKGQTLIVLEAMKMEHVIKAPATGTISEVLYKVGDLVEENQSLVTFADDQ
;
A
#
# COMPACT_ATOMS: atom_id res chain seq x y z
N MET A 1 27.08 14.35 1.85
CA MET A 1 27.80 13.60 2.90
C MET A 1 29.09 14.34 3.22
N ARG A 2 29.55 14.37 4.48
CA ARG A 2 30.60 15.27 5.02
C ARG A 2 30.24 16.77 5.02
N LEU A 3 29.60 17.22 6.10
CA LEU A 3 29.78 18.52 6.77
C LEU A 3 28.85 18.59 7.99
N PHE A 4 28.96 17.60 8.91
CA PHE A 4 28.12 17.50 10.10
C PHE A 4 28.83 16.84 11.31
N ASP A 5 30.16 16.84 11.31
CA ASP A 5 31.02 16.33 12.39
C ASP A 5 31.94 17.47 12.87
N ASP A 6 31.55 18.18 13.95
CA ASP A 6 32.49 18.95 14.81
C ASP A 6 31.83 19.57 16.09
N TYR A 7 30.62 19.16 16.48
CA TYR A 7 29.87 19.85 17.57
C TYR A 7 29.21 18.96 18.65
N TYR A 8 29.77 17.78 18.96
CA TYR A 8 29.47 17.07 20.22
C TYR A 8 30.66 16.28 20.79
N CYS A 9 31.51 16.97 21.57
CA CYS A 9 32.49 16.32 22.44
C CYS A 9 32.84 17.17 23.68
N ASN A 10 31.97 17.17 24.69
CA ASN A 10 32.35 16.83 26.07
C ASN A 10 31.12 16.73 27.00
N GLU A 11 31.28 15.94 28.07
CA GLU A 11 30.22 15.65 29.03
C GLU A 11 30.39 16.45 30.34
N LYS A 12 29.30 16.60 31.11
CA LYS A 12 29.26 16.94 32.55
C LYS A 12 29.77 18.33 33.00
N MET A 13 28.85 19.18 33.47
CA MET A 13 28.89 19.74 34.86
C MET A 13 27.59 20.51 35.25
N ILE A 14 26.76 19.86 36.08
CA ILE A 14 25.94 20.40 37.21
C ILE A 14 25.09 21.70 37.05
N LYS A 15 23.76 21.48 37.05
CA LYS A 15 22.67 22.24 37.75
C LYS A 15 22.81 23.75 38.06
N LYS A 16 21.89 24.58 37.52
CA LYS A 16 20.88 25.37 38.28
C LYS A 16 19.87 26.10 37.35
N ASN A 17 18.74 26.54 37.92
CA ASN A 17 17.66 27.28 37.22
C ASN A 17 17.96 28.79 37.14
N THR A 18 17.47 29.46 36.09
CA THR A 18 16.56 30.64 36.14
C THR A 18 15.98 30.95 34.74
N GLU A 19 14.87 31.70 34.69
CA GLU A 19 14.14 32.05 33.45
C GLU A 19 14.87 33.10 32.56
N GLU A 20 16.02 33.61 32.98
CA GLU A 20 16.78 34.69 32.29
C GLU A 20 17.31 34.29 30.90
N GLN A 21 17.47 33.00 30.59
CA GLN A 21 18.04 32.58 29.31
C GLN A 21 17.09 32.78 28.12
N TYR A 22 15.77 32.65 28.32
CA TYR A 22 14.78 32.85 27.24
C TYR A 22 14.68 34.32 26.80
N ILE A 23 14.77 35.27 27.74
CA ILE A 23 14.72 36.70 27.45
C ILE A 23 15.97 37.14 26.67
N ASN A 24 17.15 36.64 27.05
CA ASN A 24 18.40 36.94 26.35
C ASN A 24 18.48 36.33 24.94
N ALA A 25 17.92 35.14 24.72
CA ALA A 25 17.79 34.56 23.37
C ALA A 25 16.92 35.44 22.45
N MET A 26 15.79 35.95 22.97
CA MET A 26 14.87 36.78 22.19
C MET A 26 15.45 38.18 21.87
N PHE A 27 16.23 38.77 22.79
CA PHE A 27 16.98 40.01 22.51
C PHE A 27 18.08 39.79 21.46
N SER A 28 18.79 38.67 21.51
CA SER A 28 19.86 38.35 20.55
C SER A 28 19.34 38.28 19.10
N LEU A 29 18.15 37.70 18.91
CA LEU A 29 17.50 37.59 17.60
C LEU A 29 17.11 38.96 17.02
N LEU A 30 16.56 39.84 17.86
CA LEU A 30 16.19 41.21 17.48
C LEU A 30 17.42 42.11 17.22
N GLN A 31 18.56 41.81 17.85
CA GLN A 31 19.81 42.55 17.65
C GLN A 31 20.54 42.11 16.38
N TRP A 32 20.46 40.83 15.99
CA TRP A 32 20.96 40.32 14.69
C TRP A 32 20.23 40.95 13.50
N ALA A 33 18.90 41.04 13.59
CA ALA A 33 18.05 41.66 12.56
C ALA A 33 18.32 43.16 12.35
N LYS A 34 18.95 43.83 13.32
CA LYS A 34 19.27 45.27 13.27
C LYS A 34 20.69 45.57 12.74
N VAL A 35 21.51 44.54 12.47
CA VAL A 35 22.87 44.68 11.93
C VAL A 35 22.94 44.40 10.42
N HIS A 36 21.93 43.74 9.85
CA HIS A 36 21.90 43.36 8.42
C HIS A 36 21.01 44.27 7.55
N ALA A 37 20.76 45.51 7.97
CA ALA A 37 19.85 46.46 7.30
C ALA A 37 20.53 47.71 6.71
N ASP A 38 21.79 47.98 7.04
CA ASP A 38 22.59 49.11 6.53
C ASP A 38 23.87 48.56 5.86
N GLY A 39 24.02 48.68 4.54
CA GLY A 39 25.25 48.15 3.89
C GLY A 39 25.32 47.98 2.37
N LEU A 40 24.53 48.69 1.54
CA LEU A 40 24.76 48.73 0.09
C LEU A 40 24.71 50.16 -0.46
N ASP A 41 25.88 50.63 -0.91
CA ASP A 41 26.08 51.99 -1.44
C ASP A 41 25.99 52.04 -2.98
N ARG A 42 25.83 53.23 -3.55
CA ARG A 42 25.60 53.44 -5.00
C ARG A 42 26.88 53.75 -5.78
N PRO A 43 26.93 53.35 -7.05
CA PRO A 43 27.56 54.16 -8.10
C PRO A 43 26.55 54.91 -8.99
N ARG A 44 27.02 55.97 -9.66
CA ARG A 44 26.37 56.72 -10.75
C ARG A 44 26.70 56.04 -12.11
N TRP A 45 26.06 56.30 -13.26
CA TRP A 45 26.00 57.58 -14.02
C TRP A 45 24.86 57.60 -15.07
N LEU A 46 24.68 58.74 -15.76
CA LEU A 46 23.62 59.02 -16.73
C LEU A 46 24.05 58.76 -18.19
N ALA A 47 23.10 58.46 -19.09
CA ALA A 47 22.82 59.25 -20.32
C ALA A 47 21.55 58.78 -21.07
N ALA A 48 21.10 59.60 -22.03
CA ALA A 48 19.92 59.50 -22.90
C ALA A 48 19.70 58.15 -23.64
N SER A 49 18.54 57.82 -24.23
CA SER A 49 17.49 58.69 -24.81
C SER A 49 16.08 58.06 -24.90
N SER A 50 15.04 58.90 -24.96
CA SER A 50 13.64 58.58 -25.34
C SER A 50 13.32 59.16 -26.75
N PRO A 51 12.08 59.17 -27.29
CA PRO A 51 10.82 58.53 -26.84
C PRO A 51 9.98 57.81 -27.93
N THR A 52 9.04 56.94 -27.49
CA THR A 52 7.72 56.75 -28.14
C THR A 52 6.63 56.59 -27.07
N LEU A 53 5.37 56.83 -27.46
CA LEU A 53 4.15 57.06 -26.65
C LEU A 53 2.92 56.59 -27.48
N PRO A 54 1.63 56.61 -27.01
CA PRO A 54 1.05 56.86 -25.66
C PRO A 54 -0.14 55.93 -25.23
N ARG A 55 -0.67 56.13 -23.99
CA ARG A 55 -2.10 55.97 -23.54
C ARG A 55 -2.69 54.52 -23.45
N PHE A 56 -3.77 54.22 -22.71
CA PHE A 56 -4.74 55.00 -21.89
C PHE A 56 -5.15 54.28 -20.57
N TRP A 57 -5.28 55.08 -19.50
CA TRP A 57 -6.28 55.12 -18.39
C TRP A 57 -7.21 53.94 -17.98
N LEU A 58 -7.42 53.82 -16.66
CA LEU A 58 -8.59 53.19 -16.00
C LEU A 58 -9.79 54.18 -15.87
N SER A 59 -10.97 53.68 -15.49
CA SER A 59 -12.21 54.44 -15.22
C SER A 59 -12.89 54.05 -13.89
N ASP A 60 -13.89 54.83 -13.46
CA ASP A 60 -14.28 55.01 -12.05
C ASP A 60 -15.44 54.16 -11.46
N PHE A 61 -15.53 54.28 -10.12
CA PHE A 61 -16.62 54.06 -9.12
C PHE A 61 -18.10 54.20 -9.58
N PRO A 62 -19.10 53.60 -8.87
CA PRO A 62 -19.40 53.74 -7.41
C PRO A 62 -19.71 52.39 -6.69
N ALA A 63 -20.20 52.27 -5.45
CA ALA A 63 -20.88 53.19 -4.51
C ALA A 63 -20.61 52.88 -2.99
N LEU A 64 -21.60 53.05 -2.10
CA LEU A 64 -21.52 53.04 -0.62
C LEU A 64 -22.86 52.63 0.04
N VAL A 65 -22.82 52.13 1.29
CA VAL A 65 -23.76 52.49 2.38
C VAL A 65 -23.13 52.10 3.74
N LYS A 66 -23.44 52.86 4.80
CA LYS A 66 -23.04 52.60 6.21
C LYS A 66 -24.28 52.31 7.06
N LEU A 67 -24.10 51.69 8.23
CA LEU A 67 -24.95 51.95 9.40
C LEU A 67 -24.19 51.82 10.73
N LYS A 68 -24.71 52.46 11.78
CA LYS A 68 -24.27 52.36 13.19
C LYS A 68 -25.48 51.94 14.03
N GLY A 69 -25.30 51.05 15.01
CA GLY A 69 -26.33 50.79 16.04
C GLY A 69 -26.20 49.44 16.75
N GLN A 70 -25.82 49.51 18.03
CA GLN A 70 -25.94 48.58 19.18
C GLN A 70 -26.88 47.34 19.07
N ASP A 71 -26.68 46.22 19.79
CA ASP A 71 -25.55 45.73 20.62
C ASP A 71 -25.78 44.27 21.10
N TYR A 72 -24.68 43.54 21.41
CA TYR A 72 -24.56 42.29 22.24
C TYR A 72 -25.28 40.98 21.83
N PRO A 73 -24.86 39.79 22.35
CA PRO A 73 -23.62 39.42 23.05
C PRO A 73 -22.83 38.23 22.41
N LEU A 74 -21.59 38.01 22.88
CA LEU A 74 -20.79 36.79 22.67
C LEU A 74 -21.21 35.65 23.62
N PRO A 75 -20.86 34.40 23.28
CA PRO A 75 -20.16 33.57 24.28
C PRO A 75 -18.95 32.82 23.69
N THR A 76 -17.76 33.13 24.18
CA THR A 76 -16.59 32.23 24.15
C THR A 76 -16.38 31.66 25.55
N HIS A 77 -16.14 30.35 25.65
CA HIS A 77 -16.02 29.66 26.94
C HIS A 77 -14.83 28.69 26.98
N LEU A 78 -13.98 28.90 28.00
CA LEU A 78 -13.13 27.90 28.66
C LEU A 78 -11.92 27.38 27.83
N PHE A 79 -10.83 26.89 28.44
CA PHE A 79 -10.56 26.57 29.87
C PHE A 79 -9.24 27.20 30.40
N PHE A 80 -9.12 27.27 31.73
CA PHE A 80 -7.88 27.55 32.47
C PHE A 80 -7.69 26.47 33.57
N PHE A 81 -6.45 26.07 33.81
CA PHE A 81 -5.93 25.30 34.96
C PHE A 81 -4.45 25.72 35.14
N PHE A 82 -3.80 25.74 36.30
CA PHE A 82 -4.07 25.22 37.66
C PHE A 82 -3.83 26.32 38.73
N PHE A 83 -4.34 26.15 39.96
CA PHE A 83 -3.54 25.94 41.20
C PHE A 83 -4.42 25.90 42.47
N TYR A 84 -3.89 25.27 43.54
CA TYR A 84 -4.48 25.15 44.89
C TYR A 84 -3.47 25.72 45.92
N PRO A 85 -3.88 26.28 47.09
CA PRO A 85 -3.82 25.45 48.32
C PRO A 85 -4.77 25.79 49.51
N ILE A 86 -5.21 24.75 50.22
CA ILE A 86 -5.20 24.54 51.70
C ILE A 86 -5.77 25.61 52.68
N SER A 87 -6.99 25.33 53.18
CA SER A 87 -7.49 25.27 54.59
C SER A 87 -7.21 26.34 55.68
N LEU A 88 -8.26 26.78 56.44
CA LEU A 88 -8.53 26.46 57.88
C LEU A 88 -9.61 27.34 58.62
N ILE A 89 -10.59 26.67 59.26
CA ILE A 89 -11.25 26.97 60.58
C ILE A 89 -12.23 28.20 60.77
N THR A 90 -13.02 28.14 61.86
CA THR A 90 -14.30 28.81 62.22
C THR A 90 -14.18 29.62 63.56
N PRO A 91 -15.21 29.95 64.41
CA PRO A 91 -16.69 30.05 64.24
C PRO A 91 -17.39 31.44 64.51
N PRO A 92 -17.90 31.82 65.71
CA PRO A 92 -19.24 31.51 66.29
C PRO A 92 -20.15 32.71 66.67
N HIS A 93 -21.51 32.54 66.79
CA HIS A 93 -22.31 32.92 68.00
C HIS A 93 -23.87 32.79 67.94
N LYS A 94 -24.46 32.19 69.01
CA LYS A 94 -25.68 32.56 69.82
C LYS A 94 -27.08 32.67 69.14
N SER A 95 -28.24 32.42 69.78
CA SER A 95 -28.63 31.79 71.08
C SER A 95 -30.17 31.57 71.22
N PHE A 96 -30.59 30.56 72.02
CA PHE A 96 -31.94 30.33 72.68
C PHE A 96 -33.19 30.17 71.76
N ALA A 97 -34.04 29.12 71.80
CA ALA A 97 -34.82 28.40 72.87
C ALA A 97 -36.18 29.09 73.21
N MET A 98 -37.35 28.44 73.42
CA MET A 98 -37.75 27.00 73.63
C MET A 98 -39.17 26.75 72.98
N PHE A 99 -40.11 25.80 73.27
CA PHE A 99 -40.39 24.83 74.35
C PHE A 99 -41.06 23.48 73.88
N ARG A 100 -42.36 23.22 74.17
CA ARG A 100 -43.14 21.94 74.00
C ARG A 100 -44.66 22.24 73.82
N ALA A 101 -45.59 21.38 73.35
CA ALA A 101 -45.68 19.90 73.47
C ALA A 101 -46.69 19.18 72.52
N ARG A 102 -46.48 17.85 72.34
CA ARG A 102 -47.41 16.70 72.09
C ARG A 102 -48.25 16.54 70.78
N VAL A 103 -47.89 15.45 70.06
CA VAL A 103 -48.73 14.36 69.51
C VAL A 103 -49.74 14.65 68.38
N CYS A 104 -49.41 14.17 67.17
CA CYS A 104 -50.16 13.10 66.50
C CYS A 104 -49.26 12.35 65.48
N THR A 105 -49.63 11.13 65.09
CA THR A 105 -48.92 10.29 64.09
C THR A 105 -49.54 10.40 62.70
N ILE A 106 -48.71 10.33 61.64
CA ILE A 106 -49.03 9.70 60.35
C ILE A 106 -47.70 9.38 59.61
N THR A 107 -47.77 8.55 58.56
CA THR A 107 -46.68 7.74 57.99
C THR A 107 -45.88 8.39 56.84
N SER A 108 -44.83 7.66 56.42
CA SER A 108 -44.11 7.77 55.14
C SER A 108 -43.03 8.86 54.96
N THR A 109 -41.75 8.47 54.99
CA THR A 109 -40.66 9.20 54.30
C THR A 109 -39.42 8.33 54.00
N THR A 110 -39.58 7.16 53.38
CA THR A 110 -38.46 6.29 52.96
C THR A 110 -37.92 6.59 51.56
N HIS A 111 -38.59 7.41 50.75
CA HIS A 111 -38.26 7.60 49.33
C HIS A 111 -37.12 8.59 49.01
N THR A 112 -36.76 9.49 49.93
CA THR A 112 -35.88 10.64 49.61
C THR A 112 -34.37 10.35 49.62
N LEU A 113 -33.92 9.20 50.13
CA LEU A 113 -32.50 8.81 50.11
C LEU A 113 -32.13 7.96 48.88
N ALA A 114 -33.05 7.12 48.38
CA ALA A 114 -32.80 6.32 47.18
C ALA A 114 -32.57 7.20 45.93
N ALA A 115 -33.37 8.28 45.78
CA ALA A 115 -33.31 9.16 44.61
C ALA A 115 -31.93 9.79 44.37
N ARG A 116 -31.18 10.13 45.43
CA ARG A 116 -29.83 10.71 45.29
C ARG A 116 -28.73 9.70 44.96
N ALA A 117 -28.90 8.43 45.32
CA ALA A 117 -28.02 7.35 44.85
C ALA A 117 -28.34 6.95 43.39
N MET A 118 -29.61 7.02 43.00
CA MET A 118 -30.08 6.62 41.67
C MET A 118 -29.74 7.64 40.57
N SER A 119 -29.71 8.93 40.90
CA SER A 119 -29.43 10.02 39.95
C SER A 119 -27.97 10.14 39.48
N LEU A 120 -27.04 9.33 40.01
CA LEU A 120 -25.61 9.35 39.65
C LEU A 120 -25.17 8.20 38.72
N ARG A 121 -26.11 7.34 38.30
CA ARG A 121 -25.86 6.22 37.36
C ARG A 121 -26.31 6.48 35.91
N LEU A 122 -26.52 7.74 35.55
CA LEU A 122 -26.96 8.15 34.20
C LEU A 122 -25.86 8.89 33.40
N TYR A 123 -24.59 8.63 33.70
CA TYR A 123 -23.51 8.78 32.73
C TYR A 123 -23.43 7.50 31.89
N SER A 124 -23.19 7.63 30.58
CA SER A 124 -23.15 6.51 29.63
C SER A 124 -22.20 5.40 30.10
N THR A 125 -22.71 4.18 30.19
CA THR A 125 -21.97 2.98 30.62
C THR A 125 -21.09 2.39 29.51
N ARG A 126 -20.31 3.26 28.85
CA ARG A 126 -19.29 2.84 27.88
C ARG A 126 -18.04 2.41 28.66
N ASN A 127 -17.57 1.19 28.43
CA ASN A 127 -16.33 0.68 29.00
C ASN A 127 -15.13 1.51 28.53
N PRO A 128 -14.09 1.67 29.36
CA PRO A 128 -12.84 2.27 28.93
C PRO A 128 -12.20 1.41 27.84
N LEU A 129 -11.58 2.06 26.86
CA LEU A 129 -10.69 1.39 25.92
C LEU A 129 -9.37 1.00 26.61
N PHE A 130 -8.62 0.10 25.98
CA PHE A 130 -7.33 -0.37 26.47
C PHE A 130 -6.32 0.79 26.63
N GLU A 131 -5.47 0.73 27.66
CA GLU A 131 -4.34 1.64 27.84
C GLU A 131 -3.16 1.28 26.92
N LYS A 132 -3.01 -0.02 26.61
CA LYS A 132 -1.94 -0.56 25.77
C LYS A 132 -2.40 -1.80 25.01
N ILE A 133 -2.11 -1.87 23.72
CA ILE A 133 -2.34 -3.04 22.87
C ILE A 133 -1.06 -3.49 22.15
N LEU A 134 -0.97 -4.78 21.84
CA LEU A 134 0.07 -5.33 20.97
C LEU A 134 -0.50 -5.58 19.57
N ILE A 135 0.25 -5.21 18.54
CA ILE A 135 -0.11 -5.45 17.14
C ILE A 135 0.73 -6.62 16.63
N ALA A 136 0.11 -7.79 16.45
CA ALA A 136 0.77 -9.04 16.09
C ALA A 136 0.98 -9.18 14.57
N ASN A 137 1.44 -8.11 13.92
CA ASN A 137 1.58 -7.99 12.47
C ASN A 137 2.69 -6.99 12.09
N ARG A 138 2.91 -6.77 10.79
CA ARG A 138 3.96 -5.91 10.22
C ARG A 138 3.43 -4.99 9.10
N GLY A 139 4.28 -4.11 8.61
CA GLY A 139 4.02 -3.36 7.36
C GLY A 139 2.84 -2.40 7.45
N GLU A 140 2.08 -2.24 6.36
CA GLU A 140 1.01 -1.23 6.28
C GLU A 140 -0.08 -1.45 7.32
N ILE A 141 -0.55 -2.69 7.52
CA ILE A 141 -1.62 -3.00 8.47
C ILE A 141 -1.21 -2.72 9.92
N ALA A 142 0.05 -2.95 10.27
CA ALA A 142 0.53 -2.58 11.60
C ALA A 142 0.50 -1.05 11.78
N CYS A 143 0.92 -0.28 10.77
CA CYS A 143 0.81 1.18 10.79
C CYS A 143 -0.64 1.68 10.79
N ARG A 144 -1.54 1.04 10.01
CA ARG A 144 -2.99 1.33 9.95
C ARG A 144 -3.64 1.17 11.32
N VAL A 145 -3.33 0.10 12.04
CA VAL A 145 -3.85 -0.14 13.40
C VAL A 145 -3.25 0.85 14.40
N MET A 146 -1.95 1.13 14.30
CA MET A 146 -1.27 2.08 15.18
C MET A 146 -1.75 3.53 15.00
N ARG A 147 -2.20 3.93 13.80
CA ARG A 147 -2.84 5.25 13.56
C ARG A 147 -4.03 5.44 14.49
N THR A 148 -5.09 4.64 14.29
CA THR A 148 -6.31 4.66 15.11
C THR A 148 -6.03 4.47 16.60
N ALA A 149 -5.14 3.56 16.98
CA ALA A 149 -4.80 3.34 18.38
C ALA A 149 -4.24 4.63 19.03
N LYS A 150 -3.30 5.32 18.37
CA LYS A 150 -2.72 6.57 18.88
C LYS A 150 -3.70 7.74 18.84
N ASP A 151 -4.55 7.83 17.83
CA ASP A 151 -5.65 8.82 17.75
C ASP A 151 -6.68 8.65 18.89
N LEU A 152 -6.81 7.42 19.43
CA LEU A 152 -7.62 7.09 20.60
C LEU A 152 -6.85 7.20 21.93
N GLY A 153 -5.56 7.56 21.92
CA GLY A 153 -4.70 7.66 23.10
C GLY A 153 -4.18 6.33 23.66
N ILE A 154 -4.31 5.23 22.90
CA ILE A 154 -3.89 3.88 23.26
C ILE A 154 -2.41 3.68 22.91
N LYS A 155 -1.61 3.17 23.85
CA LYS A 155 -0.19 2.85 23.60
C LYS A 155 -0.04 1.63 22.71
N THR A 156 0.92 1.66 21.79
CA THR A 156 1.11 0.59 20.79
C THR A 156 2.41 -0.17 20.98
N VAL A 157 2.32 -1.50 20.97
CA VAL A 157 3.47 -2.41 20.99
C VAL A 157 3.61 -3.10 19.64
N ALA A 158 4.75 -2.94 18.98
CA ALA A 158 5.13 -3.70 17.79
C ALA A 158 5.85 -5.00 18.15
N VAL A 159 5.72 -5.99 17.27
CA VAL A 159 6.67 -7.10 17.14
C VAL A 159 7.40 -7.01 15.79
N TYR A 160 8.65 -7.45 15.76
CA TYR A 160 9.45 -7.46 14.52
C TYR A 160 10.40 -8.65 14.43
N SER A 161 10.70 -9.07 13.20
CA SER A 161 11.80 -10.00 12.91
C SER A 161 13.11 -9.26 12.71
N GLU A 162 14.24 -9.96 12.66
CA GLU A 162 15.56 -9.38 12.35
C GLU A 162 15.58 -8.57 11.04
N ALA A 163 14.80 -8.97 10.02
CA ALA A 163 14.65 -8.24 8.76
C ALA A 163 13.78 -6.97 8.89
N ASP A 164 12.79 -6.97 9.79
CA ASP A 164 11.88 -5.83 10.03
C ASP A 164 12.39 -4.83 11.07
N MET A 165 13.63 -4.98 11.57
CA MET A 165 14.23 -4.09 12.58
C MET A 165 14.22 -2.60 12.20
N ASN A 166 14.23 -2.29 10.89
CA ASN A 166 14.14 -0.93 10.35
C ASN A 166 12.78 -0.61 9.68
N ALA A 167 11.74 -1.43 9.90
CA ALA A 167 10.42 -1.23 9.28
C ALA A 167 9.64 -0.05 9.90
N GLN A 168 8.70 0.52 9.14
CA GLN A 168 7.95 1.71 9.59
C GLN A 168 7.07 1.44 10.81
N HIS A 169 6.51 0.23 10.97
CA HIS A 169 5.70 -0.11 12.15
C HIS A 169 6.54 -0.21 13.44
N VAL A 170 7.83 -0.53 13.33
CA VAL A 170 8.79 -0.49 14.45
C VAL A 170 9.13 0.94 14.84
N LYS A 171 9.38 1.81 13.85
CA LYS A 171 9.61 3.25 14.04
C LYS A 171 8.37 3.98 14.61
N MET A 172 7.16 3.48 14.31
CA MET A 172 5.89 4.09 14.69
C MET A 172 5.40 3.69 16.09
N ALA A 173 5.73 2.50 16.58
CA ALA A 173 5.23 2.01 17.87
C ALA A 173 5.83 2.76 19.07
N ASP A 174 5.14 2.72 20.22
CA ASP A 174 5.67 3.28 21.48
C ASP A 174 6.70 2.34 22.13
N GLU A 175 6.52 1.02 21.92
CA GLU A 175 7.45 -0.04 22.30
C GLU A 175 7.55 -1.06 21.17
N ALA A 176 8.71 -1.68 20.96
CA ALA A 176 8.90 -2.68 19.91
C ALA A 176 9.82 -3.83 20.36
N PHE A 177 9.46 -5.07 20.04
CA PHE A 177 10.19 -6.26 20.50
C PHE A 177 10.56 -7.22 19.37
N LEU A 178 11.81 -7.68 19.39
CA LEU A 178 12.33 -8.69 18.47
C LEU A 178 11.74 -10.07 18.79
N ILE A 179 11.13 -10.71 17.79
CA ILE A 179 10.58 -12.09 17.85
C ILE A 179 11.43 -13.11 17.08
N GLY A 180 12.62 -12.73 16.59
CA GLY A 180 13.62 -13.65 16.03
C GLY A 180 13.78 -13.55 14.51
N PRO A 181 14.20 -14.64 13.83
CA PRO A 181 14.71 -14.57 12.46
C PRO A 181 13.60 -14.28 11.43
N PRO A 182 13.97 -13.91 10.18
CA PRO A 182 13.00 -13.48 9.17
C PRO A 182 11.88 -14.46 8.79
N PRO A 183 12.07 -15.81 8.74
CA PRO A 183 11.01 -16.74 8.36
C PRO A 183 9.75 -16.59 9.22
N SER A 184 8.59 -16.47 8.58
CA SER A 184 7.33 -16.19 9.31
C SER A 184 6.99 -17.28 10.34
N ALA A 185 7.30 -18.55 10.04
CA ALA A 185 7.08 -19.69 10.93
C ALA A 185 7.84 -19.56 12.27
N GLU A 186 9.02 -18.95 12.23
CA GLU A 186 9.88 -18.76 13.40
C GLU A 186 9.64 -17.40 14.08
N SER A 187 8.94 -16.48 13.44
CA SER A 187 8.64 -15.13 13.93
C SER A 187 7.14 -14.90 14.10
N TYR A 188 6.48 -14.26 13.13
CA TYR A 188 5.10 -13.76 13.24
C TYR A 188 4.02 -14.84 13.41
N LEU A 189 4.31 -16.11 13.10
CA LEU A 189 3.41 -17.25 13.35
C LEU A 189 3.68 -17.94 14.70
N SER A 190 4.70 -17.52 15.46
CA SER A 190 5.11 -18.16 16.70
C SER A 190 4.27 -17.66 17.88
N ILE A 191 3.12 -18.31 18.11
CA ILE A 191 2.15 -18.03 19.18
C ILE A 191 2.83 -17.71 20.51
N ASP A 192 3.71 -18.59 21.00
CA ASP A 192 4.35 -18.43 22.31
C ASP A 192 5.27 -17.21 22.40
N LYS A 193 5.89 -16.78 21.29
CA LYS A 193 6.68 -15.55 21.25
C LYS A 193 5.81 -14.31 21.30
N ILE A 194 4.70 -14.29 20.57
CA ILE A 194 3.73 -13.18 20.60
C ILE A 194 3.14 -13.02 22.02
N LEU A 195 2.69 -14.12 22.64
CA LEU A 195 2.16 -14.12 24.01
C LEU A 195 3.22 -13.77 25.06
N LYS A 196 4.47 -14.19 24.88
CA LYS A 196 5.60 -13.76 25.72
C LYS A 196 5.81 -12.25 25.65
N VAL A 197 5.81 -11.65 24.45
CA VAL A 197 5.95 -10.19 24.31
C VAL A 197 4.75 -9.46 24.91
N ALA A 198 3.52 -9.91 24.67
CA ALA A 198 2.31 -9.28 25.21
C ALA A 198 2.36 -9.16 26.74
N ARG A 199 2.75 -10.24 27.43
CA ARG A 199 2.99 -10.24 28.88
C ARG A 199 4.15 -9.34 29.30
N MET A 200 5.28 -9.38 28.60
CA MET A 200 6.46 -8.57 28.94
C MET A 200 6.21 -7.07 28.79
N ALA A 201 5.43 -6.65 27.80
CA ALA A 201 5.05 -5.26 27.57
C ALA A 201 3.87 -4.80 28.45
N GLY A 202 3.12 -5.74 29.05
CA GLY A 202 1.89 -5.42 29.77
C GLY A 202 0.77 -4.91 28.84
N ALA A 203 0.67 -5.46 27.63
CA ALA A 203 -0.48 -5.22 26.76
C ALA A 203 -1.75 -5.84 27.37
N GLN A 204 -2.91 -5.24 27.13
CA GLN A 204 -4.21 -5.73 27.61
C GLN A 204 -4.98 -6.49 26.52
N ALA A 205 -4.69 -6.19 25.26
CA ALA A 205 -5.31 -6.82 24.10
C ALA A 205 -4.30 -7.01 22.96
N ILE A 206 -4.58 -7.95 22.06
CA ILE A 206 -3.79 -8.21 20.87
C ILE A 206 -4.63 -7.99 19.61
N HIS A 207 -4.15 -7.12 18.72
CA HIS A 207 -4.71 -6.90 17.40
C HIS A 207 -3.93 -7.71 16.36
N PRO A 208 -4.54 -8.72 15.71
CA PRO A 208 -3.83 -9.56 14.75
C PRO A 208 -3.68 -8.89 13.37
N GLY A 209 -4.53 -7.92 13.03
CA GLY A 209 -4.59 -7.37 11.67
C GLY A 209 -5.23 -8.37 10.71
N TYR A 210 -4.55 -8.67 9.60
CA TYR A 210 -4.95 -9.71 8.65
C TYR A 210 -3.77 -10.64 8.32
N GLY A 211 -4.06 -11.89 7.95
CA GLY A 211 -3.05 -12.91 7.76
C GLY A 211 -2.30 -13.26 9.05
N PHE A 212 -1.18 -13.97 8.89
CA PHE A 212 -0.40 -14.55 10.01
C PHE A 212 -1.27 -15.38 10.98
N LEU A 213 -1.66 -14.80 12.12
CA LEU A 213 -2.44 -15.45 13.17
C LEU A 213 -3.88 -14.92 13.28
N SER A 214 -4.34 -14.06 12.36
CA SER A 214 -5.68 -13.43 12.44
C SER A 214 -6.86 -14.39 12.33
N GLU A 215 -6.65 -15.56 11.72
CA GLU A 215 -7.67 -16.59 11.51
C GLU A 215 -7.22 -17.93 12.13
N ASN A 216 -6.34 -17.85 13.15
CA ASN A 216 -5.86 -19.00 13.90
C ASN A 216 -6.66 -19.13 15.20
N ALA A 217 -7.57 -20.11 15.23
CA ALA A 217 -8.44 -20.36 16.38
C ALA A 217 -7.66 -20.73 17.66
N GLU A 218 -6.57 -21.50 17.55
CA GLU A 218 -5.71 -21.82 18.71
C GLU A 218 -5.09 -20.54 19.28
N PHE A 219 -4.66 -19.60 18.44
CA PHE A 219 -4.14 -18.32 18.90
C PHE A 219 -5.22 -17.49 19.60
N ALA A 220 -6.42 -17.38 19.03
CA ALA A 220 -7.52 -16.64 19.64
C ALA A 220 -7.91 -17.20 21.03
N ASP A 221 -7.93 -18.53 21.18
CA ASP A 221 -8.20 -19.19 22.46
C ASP A 221 -7.04 -19.02 23.46
N ARG A 222 -5.80 -19.23 23.03
CA ARG A 222 -4.59 -19.01 23.85
C ARG A 222 -4.43 -17.57 24.34
N VAL A 223 -4.89 -16.58 23.58
CA VAL A 223 -4.92 -15.17 24.01
C VAL A 223 -5.90 -14.99 25.19
N LYS A 224 -7.07 -15.64 25.13
CA LYS A 224 -8.06 -15.63 26.23
C LYS A 224 -7.57 -16.37 27.47
N ASP A 225 -6.88 -17.50 27.33
CA ASP A 225 -6.25 -18.24 28.44
C ASP A 225 -5.23 -17.38 29.23
N GLU A 226 -4.45 -16.56 28.52
CA GLU A 226 -3.49 -15.61 29.08
C GLU A 226 -4.17 -14.35 29.67
N LYS A 227 -5.51 -14.29 29.65
CA LYS A 227 -6.37 -13.18 30.12
C LYS A 227 -6.15 -11.87 29.38
N LEU A 228 -5.83 -11.98 28.09
CA LEU A 228 -5.75 -10.88 27.14
C LEU A 228 -7.00 -10.89 26.26
N GLU A 229 -7.42 -9.73 25.78
CA GLU A 229 -8.51 -9.64 24.80
C GLU A 229 -7.97 -9.86 23.37
N PHE A 230 -8.64 -10.70 22.59
CA PHE A 230 -8.33 -10.90 21.18
C PHE A 230 -9.20 -9.96 20.32
N ILE A 231 -8.59 -9.03 19.58
CA ILE A 231 -9.33 -8.05 18.79
C ILE A 231 -9.71 -8.67 17.43
N GLY A 232 -10.75 -9.51 17.46
CA GLY A 232 -11.27 -10.30 16.35
C GLY A 232 -12.42 -11.21 16.82
N PRO A 233 -12.86 -12.18 16.00
CA PRO A 233 -13.91 -13.13 16.39
C PRO A 233 -13.42 -14.21 17.35
N SER A 234 -14.35 -15.05 17.84
CA SER A 234 -14.05 -16.22 18.66
C SER A 234 -13.34 -17.34 17.86
N GLY A 235 -12.55 -18.16 18.57
CA GLY A 235 -11.95 -19.36 17.98
C GLY A 235 -12.99 -20.36 17.44
N ASP A 236 -14.19 -20.38 18.02
CA ASP A 236 -15.29 -21.22 17.54
C ASP A 236 -15.86 -20.73 16.19
N ALA A 237 -16.08 -19.42 16.03
CA ALA A 237 -16.48 -18.86 14.74
C ALA A 237 -15.41 -19.08 13.66
N MET A 238 -14.12 -19.01 14.01
CA MET A 238 -13.01 -19.39 13.13
C MET A 238 -13.06 -20.87 12.74
N ARG A 239 -13.29 -21.78 13.71
CA ARG A 239 -13.41 -23.23 13.46
C ARG A 239 -14.54 -23.53 12.48
N SER A 240 -15.75 -23.03 12.75
CA SER A 240 -16.92 -23.27 11.90
C SER A 240 -16.77 -22.75 10.47
N MET A 241 -16.06 -21.64 10.26
CA MET A 241 -15.82 -21.09 8.91
C MET A 241 -14.60 -21.65 8.19
N GLY A 242 -13.62 -22.22 8.91
CA GLY A 242 -12.41 -22.81 8.32
C GLY A 242 -12.64 -24.11 7.53
N SER A 243 -13.80 -24.74 7.66
CA SER A 243 -14.17 -26.01 6.99
C SER A 243 -15.21 -25.77 5.89
N LYS A 244 -14.84 -26.01 4.62
CA LYS A 244 -15.67 -25.68 3.44
C LYS A 244 -16.97 -26.46 3.28
N SER A 245 -17.10 -27.62 3.93
CA SER A 245 -18.36 -28.38 3.97
C SER A 245 -19.23 -27.93 5.16
N GLU A 246 -18.63 -27.77 6.34
CA GLU A 246 -19.31 -27.34 7.56
C GLU A 246 -19.89 -25.93 7.42
N SER A 247 -19.09 -24.98 6.91
CA SER A 247 -19.52 -23.61 6.67
C SER A 247 -20.74 -23.55 5.74
N LYS A 248 -20.77 -24.40 4.71
CA LYS A 248 -21.91 -24.47 3.79
C LYS A 248 -23.18 -24.99 4.45
N TYR A 249 -23.10 -26.04 5.28
CA TYR A 249 -24.28 -26.51 6.02
C TYR A 249 -24.82 -25.46 6.99
N ILE A 250 -23.94 -24.70 7.67
CA ILE A 250 -24.36 -23.58 8.53
C ILE A 250 -25.02 -22.47 7.71
N MET A 251 -24.50 -22.16 6.51
CA MET A 251 -25.10 -21.17 5.61
C MET A 251 -26.46 -21.62 5.05
N GLU A 252 -26.61 -22.89 4.69
CA GLU A 252 -27.88 -23.46 4.23
C GLU A 252 -28.97 -23.37 5.31
N ASP A 253 -28.67 -23.74 6.56
CA ASP A 253 -29.60 -23.64 7.70
C ASP A 253 -29.93 -22.17 8.06
N ALA A 254 -28.94 -21.27 7.93
CA ALA A 254 -29.14 -19.82 8.05
C ALA A 254 -29.94 -19.20 6.88
N GLY A 255 -30.32 -19.98 5.87
CA GLY A 255 -31.04 -19.51 4.68
C GLY A 255 -30.21 -18.57 3.80
N VAL A 256 -28.88 -18.68 3.85
CA VAL A 256 -27.93 -17.96 3.00
C VAL A 256 -27.71 -18.79 1.72
N PRO A 257 -27.90 -18.23 0.51
CA PRO A 257 -27.74 -19.00 -0.72
C PRO A 257 -26.31 -19.53 -0.87
N VAL A 258 -26.14 -20.83 -1.04
CA VAL A 258 -24.84 -21.46 -1.39
C VAL A 258 -24.83 -21.89 -2.86
N VAL A 259 -23.64 -22.02 -3.46
CA VAL A 259 -23.51 -22.47 -4.86
C VAL A 259 -24.10 -23.88 -4.99
N PRO A 260 -25.09 -24.12 -5.89
CA PRO A 260 -25.69 -25.44 -6.07
C PRO A 260 -24.63 -26.50 -6.36
N GLY A 261 -24.60 -27.56 -5.56
CA GLY A 261 -23.49 -28.51 -5.60
C GLY A 261 -23.74 -29.79 -4.80
N TYR A 262 -22.78 -30.70 -4.89
CA TYR A 262 -22.67 -31.89 -4.07
C TYR A 262 -21.43 -31.83 -3.19
N HIS A 263 -21.64 -32.02 -1.87
CA HIS A 263 -20.64 -31.80 -0.82
C HIS A 263 -20.52 -32.98 0.16
N GLY A 264 -21.17 -34.11 -0.15
CA GLY A 264 -21.25 -35.25 0.75
C GLY A 264 -20.09 -36.25 0.63
N GLU A 265 -20.16 -37.24 1.52
CA GLU A 265 -19.11 -38.26 1.72
C GLU A 265 -19.03 -39.34 0.63
N ASN A 266 -20.01 -39.48 -0.27
CA ASN A 266 -19.88 -40.43 -1.39
C ASN A 266 -19.01 -39.83 -2.51
N GLN A 267 -17.83 -40.42 -2.70
CA GLN A 267 -16.80 -39.98 -3.64
C GLN A 267 -16.64 -40.94 -4.85
N GLU A 268 -17.61 -41.83 -5.09
CA GLU A 268 -17.65 -42.72 -6.24
C GLU A 268 -17.82 -41.95 -7.56
N VAL A 269 -16.99 -42.27 -8.55
CA VAL A 269 -16.93 -41.58 -9.85
C VAL A 269 -18.29 -41.50 -10.55
N GLY A 270 -19.03 -42.61 -10.62
CA GLY A 270 -20.35 -42.65 -11.25
C GLY A 270 -21.39 -41.79 -10.51
N PHE A 271 -21.38 -41.82 -9.18
CA PHE A 271 -22.28 -41.01 -8.37
C PHE A 271 -21.97 -39.51 -8.50
N LEU A 272 -20.69 -39.11 -8.44
CA LEU A 272 -20.28 -37.72 -8.67
C LEU A 272 -20.67 -37.24 -10.08
N LYS A 273 -20.58 -38.12 -11.10
CA LYS A 273 -21.01 -37.83 -12.48
C LYS A 273 -22.53 -37.65 -12.62
N GLU A 274 -23.32 -38.42 -11.87
CA GLU A 274 -24.76 -38.19 -11.75
C GLU A 274 -25.08 -36.85 -11.07
N GLN A 275 -24.36 -36.49 -10.00
CA GLN A 275 -24.58 -35.20 -9.33
C GLN A 275 -24.24 -34.03 -10.25
N ALA A 276 -23.14 -34.12 -11.00
CA ALA A 276 -22.82 -33.14 -12.05
C ALA A 276 -23.95 -33.00 -13.10
N ALA A 277 -24.57 -34.11 -13.52
CA ALA A 277 -25.71 -34.09 -14.42
C ALA A 277 -26.99 -33.47 -13.81
N LYS A 278 -27.20 -33.65 -12.50
CA LYS A 278 -28.33 -33.05 -11.74
C LYS A 278 -28.14 -31.54 -11.50
N ILE A 279 -26.89 -31.10 -11.27
CA ILE A 279 -26.51 -29.67 -11.14
C ILE A 279 -26.59 -28.97 -12.51
N GLY A 280 -26.26 -29.69 -13.59
CA GLY A 280 -26.26 -29.19 -14.96
C GLY A 280 -24.94 -28.52 -15.35
N TYR A 281 -24.34 -29.01 -16.43
CA TYR A 281 -23.06 -28.52 -16.96
C TYR A 281 -23.17 -27.05 -17.47
N PRO A 282 -22.07 -26.27 -17.51
CA PRO A 282 -20.75 -26.59 -16.95
C PRO A 282 -20.78 -26.70 -15.42
N VAL A 283 -19.90 -27.56 -14.87
CA VAL A 283 -19.68 -27.76 -13.43
C VAL A 283 -18.21 -27.55 -13.06
N LEU A 284 -17.95 -27.37 -11.77
CA LEU A 284 -16.65 -27.05 -11.20
C LEU A 284 -16.32 -28.08 -10.11
N ILE A 285 -15.33 -28.93 -10.37
CA ILE A 285 -14.77 -29.85 -9.37
C ILE A 285 -13.76 -29.06 -8.53
N LYS A 286 -13.84 -29.16 -7.19
CA LYS A 286 -12.93 -28.50 -6.23
C LYS A 286 -12.41 -29.51 -5.20
N ALA A 287 -11.14 -29.41 -4.80
CA ALA A 287 -10.61 -30.15 -3.66
C ALA A 287 -11.23 -29.65 -2.33
N VAL A 288 -11.62 -30.56 -1.41
CA VAL A 288 -12.26 -30.18 -0.12
C VAL A 288 -11.34 -29.31 0.74
N LYS A 289 -10.06 -29.68 0.86
CA LYS A 289 -9.02 -28.94 1.61
C LYS A 289 -8.28 -27.89 0.75
N GLY A 290 -8.81 -27.56 -0.42
CA GLY A 290 -8.15 -26.71 -1.41
C GLY A 290 -8.33 -25.21 -1.21
N GLY A 291 -7.21 -24.49 -1.14
CA GLY A 291 -7.14 -23.02 -1.21
C GLY A 291 -6.45 -22.51 -2.48
N GLY A 292 -6.75 -21.27 -2.87
CA GLY A 292 -6.03 -20.55 -3.93
C GLY A 292 -6.07 -21.20 -5.33
N GLY A 293 -7.22 -21.73 -5.74
CA GLY A 293 -7.41 -22.31 -7.09
C GLY A 293 -6.88 -23.73 -7.30
N LYS A 294 -6.04 -24.25 -6.39
CA LYS A 294 -5.40 -25.56 -6.54
C LYS A 294 -6.41 -26.71 -6.48
N GLY A 295 -6.23 -27.67 -7.37
CA GLY A 295 -7.10 -28.84 -7.54
C GLY A 295 -8.44 -28.55 -8.21
N MET A 296 -8.68 -27.34 -8.72
CA MET A 296 -9.94 -26.98 -9.37
C MET A 296 -9.97 -27.37 -10.85
N ARG A 297 -11.09 -27.88 -11.34
CA ARG A 297 -11.32 -28.22 -12.77
C ARG A 297 -12.73 -27.85 -13.21
N ILE A 298 -12.83 -27.11 -14.31
CA ILE A 298 -14.09 -26.86 -15.02
C ILE A 298 -14.37 -28.06 -15.91
N VAL A 299 -15.62 -28.52 -15.95
CA VAL A 299 -16.08 -29.61 -16.82
C VAL A 299 -17.24 -29.07 -17.65
N TRP A 300 -17.12 -29.08 -18.98
CA TRP A 300 -18.12 -28.54 -19.90
C TRP A 300 -19.11 -29.61 -20.38
N SER A 301 -18.68 -30.87 -20.46
CA SER A 301 -19.54 -31.98 -20.89
C SER A 301 -19.43 -33.23 -20.01
N PRO A 302 -20.45 -34.11 -20.00
CA PRO A 302 -20.38 -35.42 -19.33
C PRO A 302 -19.25 -36.33 -19.83
N SER A 303 -18.68 -36.05 -21.00
CA SER A 303 -17.53 -36.75 -21.59
C SER A 303 -16.23 -36.49 -20.84
N GLU A 304 -16.01 -35.24 -20.41
CA GLU A 304 -14.76 -34.77 -19.77
C GLU A 304 -14.68 -35.13 -18.28
N PHE A 305 -15.81 -35.46 -17.65
CA PHE A 305 -15.95 -35.49 -16.20
C PHE A 305 -14.95 -36.42 -15.49
N GLU A 306 -14.70 -37.60 -16.05
CA GLU A 306 -13.83 -38.61 -15.42
C GLU A 306 -12.35 -38.19 -15.49
N GLU A 307 -11.88 -37.70 -16.64
CA GLU A 307 -10.52 -37.17 -16.81
C GLU A 307 -10.28 -35.96 -15.90
N MET A 308 -11.25 -35.04 -15.83
CA MET A 308 -11.15 -33.85 -14.97
C MET A 308 -11.21 -34.21 -13.48
N LEU A 309 -12.01 -35.21 -13.09
CA LEU A 309 -12.03 -35.72 -11.72
C LEU A 309 -10.68 -36.33 -11.33
N GLU A 310 -10.10 -37.20 -12.16
CA GLU A 310 -8.76 -37.76 -11.91
C GLU A 310 -7.67 -36.69 -11.89
N SER A 311 -7.78 -35.66 -12.74
CA SER A 311 -6.86 -34.52 -12.77
C SER A 311 -6.94 -33.68 -11.49
N SER A 312 -8.15 -33.43 -10.98
CA SER A 312 -8.42 -32.77 -9.70
C SER A 312 -7.88 -33.58 -8.52
N LYS A 313 -8.23 -34.87 -8.42
CA LYS A 313 -7.79 -35.76 -7.33
C LYS A 313 -6.27 -35.88 -7.25
N ARG A 314 -5.57 -36.06 -8.39
CA ARG A 314 -4.09 -36.13 -8.42
C ARG A 314 -3.43 -34.86 -7.89
N GLU A 315 -3.96 -33.69 -8.23
CA GLU A 315 -3.44 -32.41 -7.73
C GLU A 315 -3.77 -32.19 -6.25
N SER A 316 -4.97 -32.60 -5.81
CA SER A 316 -5.41 -32.54 -4.41
C SER A 316 -4.56 -33.42 -3.50
N ILE A 317 -4.33 -34.69 -3.88
CA ILE A 317 -3.46 -35.61 -3.12
C ILE A 317 -2.04 -35.02 -3.01
N LYS A 318 -1.49 -34.50 -4.12
CA LYS A 318 -0.14 -33.90 -4.14
C LYS A 318 -0.02 -32.64 -3.28
N SER A 319 -1.10 -31.86 -3.15
CA SER A 319 -1.06 -30.55 -2.50
C SER A 319 -1.53 -30.56 -1.04
N PHE A 320 -2.45 -31.48 -0.69
CA PHE A 320 -3.20 -31.47 0.57
C PHE A 320 -3.31 -32.86 1.24
N GLY A 321 -2.79 -33.92 0.62
CA GLY A 321 -2.87 -35.29 1.14
C GLY A 321 -4.28 -35.88 1.18
N ASP A 322 -5.22 -35.34 0.39
CA ASP A 322 -6.64 -35.68 0.42
C ASP A 322 -7.17 -35.82 -1.02
N ASP A 323 -8.00 -36.82 -1.29
CA ASP A 323 -8.60 -37.08 -2.60
C ASP A 323 -10.09 -36.68 -2.69
N LYS A 324 -10.71 -36.21 -1.59
CA LYS A 324 -12.10 -35.78 -1.59
C LYS A 324 -12.31 -34.51 -2.41
N VAL A 325 -13.38 -34.50 -3.20
CA VAL A 325 -13.81 -33.35 -4.00
C VAL A 325 -15.25 -32.95 -3.72
N LEU A 326 -15.53 -31.68 -4.01
CA LEU A 326 -16.85 -31.08 -4.13
C LEU A 326 -17.16 -30.91 -5.63
N VAL A 327 -18.42 -31.04 -6.02
CA VAL A 327 -18.88 -30.73 -7.40
C VAL A 327 -19.87 -29.58 -7.30
N GLU A 328 -19.60 -28.47 -7.97
CA GLU A 328 -20.40 -27.23 -7.89
C GLU A 328 -20.87 -26.77 -9.27
N LYS A 329 -21.92 -25.95 -9.31
CA LYS A 329 -22.29 -25.24 -10.54
C LYS A 329 -21.16 -24.28 -10.91
N TYR A 330 -20.68 -24.36 -12.16
CA TYR A 330 -19.79 -23.33 -12.69
C TYR A 330 -20.63 -22.11 -13.10
N LEU A 331 -20.17 -20.91 -12.71
CA LEU A 331 -20.76 -19.63 -13.12
C LEU A 331 -19.90 -19.06 -14.24
N GLU A 332 -20.52 -18.58 -15.33
CA GLU A 332 -19.78 -18.25 -16.55
C GLU A 332 -19.23 -16.82 -16.56
N ARG A 333 -19.91 -15.87 -15.90
CA ARG A 333 -19.45 -14.49 -15.70
C ARG A 333 -19.44 -14.12 -14.21
N PRO A 334 -18.54 -14.68 -13.38
CA PRO A 334 -18.58 -14.49 -11.94
C PRO A 334 -18.02 -13.13 -11.53
N ARG A 335 -18.72 -12.41 -10.65
CA ARG A 335 -18.22 -11.26 -9.90
C ARG A 335 -17.95 -11.65 -8.45
N HIS A 336 -16.82 -11.23 -7.92
CA HIS A 336 -16.49 -11.38 -6.51
C HIS A 336 -17.06 -10.14 -5.79
N VAL A 337 -18.18 -10.32 -5.09
CA VAL A 337 -18.85 -9.27 -4.32
C VAL A 337 -18.85 -9.69 -2.86
N GLU A 338 -18.29 -8.87 -1.99
CA GLU A 338 -18.14 -9.20 -0.57
C GLU A 338 -18.79 -8.15 0.33
N VAL A 339 -19.30 -8.57 1.48
CA VAL A 339 -20.03 -7.69 2.40
C VAL A 339 -19.26 -7.55 3.71
N GLN A 340 -18.96 -6.31 4.08
CA GLN A 340 -18.40 -6.01 5.40
C GLN A 340 -19.47 -6.25 6.46
N VAL A 341 -19.17 -7.08 7.45
CA VAL A 341 -20.02 -7.26 8.63
C VAL A 341 -19.31 -6.80 9.90
N PHE A 342 -20.10 -6.44 10.90
CA PHE A 342 -19.65 -6.11 12.24
C PHE A 342 -20.66 -6.62 13.27
N ALA A 343 -20.19 -7.35 14.27
CA ALA A 343 -21.01 -7.83 15.38
C ALA A 343 -20.40 -7.44 16.73
N ASP A 344 -21.21 -7.36 17.78
CA ASP A 344 -20.77 -7.08 19.15
C ASP A 344 -21.18 -8.15 20.17
N LYS A 345 -20.66 -8.01 21.40
CA LYS A 345 -20.92 -8.89 22.54
C LYS A 345 -22.33 -8.69 23.17
N HIS A 346 -23.26 -8.04 22.45
CA HIS A 346 -24.61 -7.66 22.88
C HIS A 346 -25.69 -8.04 21.84
N ASP A 347 -25.42 -9.07 21.03
CA ASP A 347 -26.28 -9.59 19.95
C ASP A 347 -26.57 -8.60 18.80
N ASN A 348 -25.89 -7.45 18.72
CA ASN A 348 -26.01 -6.55 17.57
C ASN A 348 -25.10 -7.02 16.44
N CYS A 349 -25.61 -6.98 15.21
CA CYS A 349 -24.85 -7.27 14.00
C CYS A 349 -25.39 -6.41 12.86
N VAL A 350 -24.49 -5.78 12.11
CA VAL A 350 -24.79 -4.88 10.98
C VAL A 350 -23.89 -5.20 9.79
N HIS A 351 -24.31 -4.81 8.59
CA HIS A 351 -23.45 -4.75 7.41
C HIS A 351 -23.07 -3.31 7.05
N LEU A 352 -21.82 -3.10 6.67
CA LEU A 352 -21.30 -1.81 6.18
C LEU A 352 -21.19 -1.82 4.64
N PHE A 353 -22.27 -2.29 4.01
CA PHE A 353 -22.43 -2.46 2.56
C PHE A 353 -21.37 -3.38 1.91
N GLU A 354 -21.40 -3.44 0.58
CA GLU A 354 -20.62 -4.36 -0.25
C GLU A 354 -19.44 -3.69 -0.95
N ARG A 355 -18.41 -4.49 -1.22
CA ARG A 355 -17.27 -4.18 -2.09
C ARG A 355 -17.29 -5.13 -3.29
N ASP A 356 -16.85 -4.66 -4.45
CA ASP A 356 -16.53 -5.53 -5.59
C ASP A 356 -15.01 -5.69 -5.70
N CYS A 357 -14.56 -6.94 -5.75
CA CYS A 357 -13.15 -7.34 -5.79
C CYS A 357 -12.84 -8.18 -7.04
N SER A 358 -13.67 -8.08 -8.08
CA SER A 358 -13.59 -8.93 -9.29
C SER A 358 -12.29 -8.72 -10.08
N VAL A 359 -11.62 -7.58 -9.95
CA VAL A 359 -10.35 -7.31 -10.65
C VAL A 359 -9.18 -7.95 -9.88
N GLN A 360 -9.03 -9.26 -10.10
CA GLN A 360 -8.06 -10.12 -9.44
C GLN A 360 -7.18 -10.87 -10.45
N ARG A 361 -5.91 -11.12 -10.10
CA ARG A 361 -4.94 -11.92 -10.87
C ARG A 361 -4.68 -13.23 -10.15
N ARG A 362 -5.01 -14.38 -10.75
CA ARG A 362 -4.76 -15.72 -10.15
C ARG A 362 -5.25 -15.80 -8.67
N HIS A 363 -6.45 -15.29 -8.40
CA HIS A 363 -7.08 -15.18 -7.07
C HIS A 363 -6.47 -14.15 -6.08
N GLN A 364 -5.48 -13.36 -6.51
CA GLN A 364 -4.98 -12.21 -5.75
C GLN A 364 -5.74 -10.94 -6.20
N LYS A 365 -6.50 -10.31 -5.30
CA LYS A 365 -7.22 -9.05 -5.56
C LYS A 365 -6.22 -7.92 -5.85
N VAL A 366 -6.52 -7.04 -6.81
CA VAL A 366 -5.59 -5.98 -7.31
C VAL A 366 -6.21 -4.59 -7.29
N VAL A 367 -7.49 -4.49 -7.70
CA VAL A 367 -8.30 -3.27 -7.62
C VAL A 367 -9.66 -3.63 -7.03
N GLU A 368 -10.07 -2.87 -6.03
CA GLU A 368 -11.31 -3.03 -5.29
C GLU A 368 -12.13 -1.75 -5.35
N GLU A 369 -13.46 -1.87 -5.32
CA GLU A 369 -14.33 -0.69 -5.29
C GLU A 369 -15.56 -0.86 -4.40
N ALA A 370 -16.04 0.26 -3.85
CA ALA A 370 -17.24 0.32 -3.02
C ALA A 370 -18.06 1.57 -3.36
N PRO A 371 -19.40 1.50 -3.44
CA PRO A 371 -20.20 0.27 -3.53
C PRO A 371 -19.92 -0.52 -4.83
N GLY A 372 -20.45 -1.73 -4.94
CA GLY A 372 -20.25 -2.57 -6.13
C GLY A 372 -21.00 -2.03 -7.36
N PRO A 373 -20.36 -1.96 -8.55
CA PRO A 373 -20.92 -1.30 -9.72
C PRO A 373 -22.17 -2.01 -10.24
N GLY A 374 -23.21 -1.25 -10.61
CA GLY A 374 -24.46 -1.77 -11.18
C GLY A 374 -25.37 -2.55 -10.21
N LEU A 375 -25.06 -2.60 -8.90
CA LEU A 375 -25.90 -3.27 -7.91
C LEU A 375 -27.03 -2.35 -7.42
N THR A 376 -28.28 -2.80 -7.54
CA THR A 376 -29.47 -2.04 -7.11
C THR A 376 -29.62 -2.02 -5.58
N SER A 377 -30.51 -1.17 -5.06
CA SER A 377 -30.86 -1.12 -3.63
C SER A 377 -31.35 -2.46 -3.09
N GLU A 378 -32.12 -3.20 -3.89
CA GLU A 378 -32.77 -4.45 -3.48
C GLU A 378 -31.75 -5.58 -3.37
N ILE A 379 -30.85 -5.70 -4.36
CA ILE A 379 -29.76 -6.69 -4.34
C ILE A 379 -28.78 -6.38 -3.20
N ARG A 380 -28.47 -5.10 -2.98
CA ARG A 380 -27.59 -4.63 -1.90
C ARG A 380 -28.15 -4.92 -0.51
N ASN A 381 -29.43 -4.64 -0.29
CA ASN A 381 -30.08 -4.95 0.98
C ASN A 381 -30.12 -6.47 1.20
N LEU A 382 -30.46 -7.26 0.18
CA LEU A 382 -30.49 -8.71 0.28
C LEU A 382 -29.10 -9.32 0.55
N LEU A 383 -28.04 -8.81 -0.09
CA LEU A 383 -26.64 -9.16 0.22
C LEU A 383 -26.31 -8.84 1.70
N GLY A 384 -26.69 -7.65 2.17
CA GLY A 384 -26.51 -7.21 3.56
C GLY A 384 -27.22 -8.10 4.57
N GLU A 385 -28.51 -8.38 4.35
CA GLU A 385 -29.32 -9.29 5.16
C GLU A 385 -28.72 -10.70 5.23
N LYS A 386 -28.25 -11.25 4.10
CA LYS A 386 -27.62 -12.59 4.07
C LYS A 386 -26.24 -12.60 4.71
N ALA A 387 -25.47 -11.52 4.64
CA ALA A 387 -24.21 -11.41 5.36
C ALA A 387 -24.42 -11.31 6.88
N VAL A 388 -25.41 -10.55 7.34
CA VAL A 388 -25.79 -10.48 8.76
C VAL A 388 -26.34 -11.83 9.26
N ALA A 389 -27.11 -12.55 8.44
CA ALA A 389 -27.56 -13.91 8.76
C ALA A 389 -26.39 -14.89 8.91
N ALA A 390 -25.43 -14.88 7.97
CA ALA A 390 -24.21 -15.67 8.04
C ALA A 390 -23.41 -15.42 9.33
N ALA A 391 -23.18 -14.14 9.67
CA ALA A 391 -22.47 -13.76 10.89
C ALA A 391 -23.21 -14.18 12.17
N ARG A 392 -24.55 -14.05 12.20
CA ARG A 392 -25.36 -14.48 13.35
C ARG A 392 -25.35 -16.00 13.54
N ALA A 393 -25.35 -16.78 12.44
CA ALA A 393 -25.38 -18.24 12.49
C ALA A 393 -24.14 -18.87 13.14
N VAL A 394 -23.00 -18.18 13.13
CA VAL A 394 -21.73 -18.66 13.72
C VAL A 394 -21.39 -18.02 15.06
N GLY A 395 -22.30 -17.21 15.64
CA GLY A 395 -22.01 -16.43 16.85
C GLY A 395 -20.84 -15.47 16.67
N TYR A 396 -20.78 -14.78 15.52
CA TYR A 396 -19.65 -13.94 15.15
C TYR A 396 -19.51 -12.71 16.06
N GLU A 397 -18.27 -12.28 16.29
CA GLU A 397 -17.92 -11.05 17.02
C GLU A 397 -16.93 -10.21 16.19
N ASN A 398 -16.90 -8.90 16.41
CA ASN A 398 -15.93 -7.98 15.82
C ASN A 398 -16.09 -7.82 14.29
N ALA A 399 -15.04 -7.37 13.59
CA ALA A 399 -15.06 -7.17 12.13
C ALA A 399 -14.85 -8.48 11.35
N GLY A 400 -15.69 -8.73 10.35
CA GLY A 400 -15.57 -9.87 9.43
C GLY A 400 -16.00 -9.51 8.00
N THR A 401 -15.83 -10.42 7.05
CA THR A 401 -16.34 -10.22 5.68
C THR A 401 -16.89 -11.52 5.10
N VAL A 402 -18.10 -11.45 4.56
CA VAL A 402 -18.76 -12.56 3.88
C VAL A 402 -18.54 -12.40 2.38
N GLU A 403 -17.78 -13.31 1.77
CA GLU A 403 -17.48 -13.28 0.33
C GLU A 403 -18.56 -14.05 -0.44
N PHE A 404 -19.15 -13.40 -1.45
CA PHE A 404 -20.13 -13.98 -2.36
C PHE A 404 -19.60 -14.00 -3.80
N ILE A 405 -20.01 -15.02 -4.54
CA ILE A 405 -19.90 -15.06 -5.99
C ILE A 405 -21.26 -14.71 -6.60
N MET A 406 -21.32 -13.66 -7.41
CA MET A 406 -22.52 -13.24 -8.14
C MET A 406 -22.37 -13.55 -9.62
N ASP A 407 -23.37 -14.17 -10.25
CA ASP A 407 -23.38 -14.30 -11.70
C ASP A 407 -23.80 -12.97 -12.35
N ASN A 408 -22.97 -12.41 -13.21
CA ASN A 408 -23.28 -11.17 -13.90
C ASN A 408 -24.39 -11.33 -14.97
N VAL A 409 -24.80 -12.56 -15.30
CA VAL A 409 -25.93 -12.86 -16.22
C VAL A 409 -27.28 -12.71 -15.52
N ASP A 410 -27.54 -13.47 -14.46
CA ASP A 410 -28.87 -13.53 -13.80
C ASP A 410 -28.96 -12.77 -12.46
N LYS A 411 -27.84 -12.19 -12.01
CA LYS A 411 -27.65 -11.45 -10.75
C LYS A 411 -27.96 -12.26 -9.48
N LYS A 412 -28.05 -13.59 -9.55
CA LYS A 412 -28.04 -14.43 -8.34
C LYS A 412 -26.64 -14.41 -7.73
N PHE A 413 -26.59 -14.38 -6.40
CA PHE A 413 -25.36 -14.48 -5.63
C PHE A 413 -25.39 -15.69 -4.71
N TYR A 414 -24.20 -16.20 -4.40
CA TYR A 414 -24.00 -17.40 -3.61
C TYR A 414 -22.78 -17.25 -2.71
N PHE A 415 -22.87 -17.73 -1.47
CA PHE A 415 -21.78 -17.73 -0.50
C PHE A 415 -20.58 -18.54 -1.02
N MET A 416 -19.38 -17.94 -0.91
CA MET A 416 -18.10 -18.62 -1.12
C MET A 416 -17.51 -19.07 0.21
N GLU A 417 -17.17 -18.11 1.07
CA GLU A 417 -16.49 -18.28 2.35
C GLU A 417 -16.66 -17.01 3.21
N MET A 418 -16.34 -17.11 4.50
CA MET A 418 -16.34 -15.96 5.42
C MET A 418 -14.92 -15.74 5.94
N ASN A 419 -14.33 -14.60 5.62
CA ASN A 419 -13.03 -14.20 6.13
C ASN A 419 -13.22 -13.68 7.56
N THR A 420 -12.58 -14.35 8.52
CA THR A 420 -12.82 -14.23 9.96
C THR A 420 -11.95 -13.14 10.61
N ARG A 421 -11.85 -12.00 9.92
CA ARG A 421 -10.91 -10.90 10.21
C ARG A 421 -11.33 -9.61 9.50
N LEU A 422 -10.61 -8.53 9.80
CA LEU A 422 -10.57 -7.35 8.94
C LEU A 422 -10.01 -7.74 7.55
N GLN A 423 -10.65 -7.28 6.47
CA GLN A 423 -10.10 -7.40 5.11
C GLN A 423 -8.97 -6.39 4.87
N VAL A 424 -8.16 -6.62 3.84
CA VAL A 424 -7.09 -5.68 3.43
C VAL A 424 -7.72 -4.39 2.91
N GLU A 425 -8.72 -4.58 2.05
CA GLU A 425 -9.58 -3.67 1.32
C GLU A 425 -10.69 -3.01 2.17
N HIS A 426 -10.61 -3.10 3.50
CA HIS A 426 -11.52 -2.36 4.38
C HIS A 426 -11.56 -0.83 4.15
N PRO A 427 -10.48 -0.13 3.69
CA PRO A 427 -10.52 1.32 3.55
C PRO A 427 -11.55 1.83 2.54
N VAL A 428 -11.90 1.11 1.46
CA VAL A 428 -12.98 1.58 0.56
C VAL A 428 -14.32 1.62 1.27
N THR A 429 -14.60 0.65 2.16
CA THR A 429 -15.78 0.69 3.05
C THR A 429 -15.72 1.87 4.00
N GLU A 430 -14.57 2.16 4.60
CA GLU A 430 -14.38 3.33 5.48
C GLU A 430 -14.66 4.65 4.75
N MET A 431 -14.15 4.82 3.53
CA MET A 431 -14.37 6.05 2.74
C MET A 431 -15.86 6.26 2.40
N VAL A 432 -16.60 5.21 2.00
CA VAL A 432 -18.02 5.36 1.63
C VAL A 432 -18.99 5.33 2.81
N THR A 433 -18.59 4.82 3.98
CA THR A 433 -19.44 4.85 5.19
C THR A 433 -19.06 5.94 6.19
N GLN A 434 -17.92 6.61 5.99
CA GLN A 434 -17.34 7.61 6.90
C GLN A 434 -17.08 7.05 8.31
N THR A 435 -16.62 5.79 8.37
CA THR A 435 -16.30 5.06 9.61
C THR A 435 -14.80 4.74 9.72
N ASP A 436 -14.38 4.31 10.92
CA ASP A 436 -13.07 3.71 11.18
C ASP A 436 -13.34 2.31 11.75
N LEU A 437 -13.07 1.27 10.97
CA LEU A 437 -13.40 -0.10 11.37
C LEU A 437 -12.47 -0.57 12.49
N VAL A 438 -11.17 -0.24 12.44
CA VAL A 438 -10.23 -0.56 13.52
C VAL A 438 -10.68 0.06 14.85
N ARG A 439 -11.24 1.28 14.81
CA ARG A 439 -11.85 1.88 16.00
C ARG A 439 -13.01 1.03 16.51
N TRP A 440 -13.93 0.64 15.63
CA TRP A 440 -15.04 -0.25 16.01
C TRP A 440 -14.51 -1.60 16.56
N GLN A 441 -13.39 -2.12 16.04
CA GLN A 441 -12.79 -3.36 16.53
C GLN A 441 -12.34 -3.22 17.99
N LEU A 442 -11.77 -2.06 18.33
CA LEU A 442 -11.32 -1.72 19.69
C LEU A 442 -12.50 -1.46 20.64
N GLU A 443 -13.56 -0.79 20.20
CA GLU A 443 -14.79 -0.59 20.98
C GLU A 443 -15.43 -1.95 21.34
N VAL A 444 -15.66 -2.82 20.34
CA VAL A 444 -16.29 -4.14 20.53
C VAL A 444 -15.42 -5.08 21.37
N ALA A 445 -14.11 -5.09 21.15
CA ALA A 445 -13.18 -5.88 21.96
C ALA A 445 -13.28 -5.47 23.46
N ALA A 446 -13.31 -4.16 23.74
CA ALA A 446 -13.53 -3.60 25.09
C ALA A 446 -14.97 -3.82 25.63
N GLY A 447 -15.84 -4.51 24.89
CA GLY A 447 -17.21 -4.84 25.31
C GLY A 447 -18.21 -3.68 25.16
N ASN A 448 -17.89 -2.65 24.38
CA ASN A 448 -18.87 -1.63 24.00
C ASN A 448 -19.80 -2.17 22.90
N PRO A 449 -21.05 -1.68 22.83
CA PRO A 449 -21.93 -1.98 21.71
C PRO A 449 -21.48 -1.30 20.42
N LEU A 450 -22.00 -1.75 19.28
CA LEU A 450 -21.75 -1.14 17.96
C LEU A 450 -22.04 0.38 17.98
N PRO A 451 -21.13 1.23 17.47
CA PRO A 451 -21.32 2.68 17.48
C PRO A 451 -22.51 3.21 16.67
N MET A 452 -23.04 2.44 15.72
CA MET A 452 -24.16 2.82 14.84
C MET A 452 -25.06 1.61 14.55
N THR A 453 -26.37 1.85 14.40
CA THR A 453 -27.34 0.85 13.94
C THR A 453 -27.40 0.79 12.40
N GLN A 454 -28.06 -0.24 11.85
CA GLN A 454 -28.16 -0.42 10.40
C GLN A 454 -28.79 0.79 9.67
N ASP A 455 -29.82 1.40 10.25
CA ASP A 455 -30.50 2.58 9.68
C ASP A 455 -29.67 3.88 9.73
N GLN A 456 -28.62 3.90 10.55
CA GLN A 456 -27.70 5.03 10.67
C GLN A 456 -26.56 4.96 9.66
N LEU A 457 -26.19 3.75 9.21
CA LEU A 457 -25.18 3.51 8.18
C LEU A 457 -25.71 3.93 6.80
N LYS A 458 -24.88 4.65 6.03
CA LYS A 458 -25.23 5.19 4.72
C LYS A 458 -24.04 5.12 3.77
N LEU A 459 -24.33 5.08 2.47
CA LEU A 459 -23.35 5.21 1.41
C LEU A 459 -23.17 6.69 1.04
N HIS A 460 -21.92 7.13 1.03
CA HIS A 460 -21.48 8.47 0.68
C HIS A 460 -20.51 8.37 -0.50
N GLY A 461 -20.99 8.64 -1.72
CA GLY A 461 -20.18 8.61 -2.93
C GLY A 461 -19.66 7.21 -3.29
N HIS A 462 -18.45 7.16 -3.87
CA HIS A 462 -17.80 5.95 -4.37
C HIS A 462 -16.30 5.98 -4.03
N ALA A 463 -15.69 4.81 -3.80
CA ALA A 463 -14.25 4.68 -3.55
C ALA A 463 -13.64 3.54 -4.37
N PHE A 464 -12.39 3.74 -4.80
CA PHE A 464 -11.51 2.72 -5.39
C PHE A 464 -10.29 2.52 -4.49
N GLU A 465 -9.79 1.28 -4.41
CA GLU A 465 -8.47 0.94 -3.86
C GLU A 465 -7.63 0.23 -4.93
N ALA A 466 -6.32 0.44 -4.86
CA ALA A 466 -5.30 -0.26 -5.61
C ALA A 466 -4.24 -0.83 -4.67
N ARG A 467 -4.00 -2.14 -4.73
CA ARG A 467 -2.87 -2.77 -4.05
C ARG A 467 -1.58 -2.55 -4.85
N ILE A 468 -0.71 -1.71 -4.33
CA ILE A 468 0.57 -1.36 -4.95
C ILE A 468 1.61 -2.40 -4.55
N TYR A 469 1.88 -3.35 -5.45
CA TYR A 469 2.80 -4.46 -5.23
C TYR A 469 4.14 -4.22 -5.92
N ALA A 470 5.22 -4.65 -5.24
CA ALA A 470 6.54 -4.87 -5.82
C ALA A 470 6.56 -6.17 -6.65
N GLU A 471 6.07 -6.05 -7.89
CA GLU A 471 6.00 -7.13 -8.87
C GLU A 471 6.33 -6.56 -10.26
N ASN A 472 6.82 -7.40 -11.16
CA ASN A 472 7.13 -7.06 -12.55
C ASN A 472 6.04 -7.60 -13.51
N PRO A 473 5.03 -6.82 -13.93
CA PRO A 473 3.92 -7.33 -14.76
C PRO A 473 4.37 -7.92 -16.10
N SER A 474 5.40 -7.33 -16.71
CA SER A 474 6.05 -7.80 -17.93
C SER A 474 6.75 -9.16 -17.76
N ASN A 475 7.26 -9.46 -16.57
CA ASN A 475 7.85 -10.75 -16.22
C ASN A 475 6.84 -11.60 -15.41
N HIS A 476 5.65 -11.81 -15.98
CA HIS A 476 4.56 -12.63 -15.43
C HIS A 476 4.10 -12.30 -13.99
N PHE A 477 4.32 -11.06 -13.54
CA PHE A 477 4.16 -10.61 -12.16
C PHE A 477 5.00 -11.42 -11.15
N LEU A 478 6.22 -11.81 -11.51
CA LEU A 478 7.19 -12.24 -10.51
C LEU A 478 7.42 -11.10 -9.51
N PRO A 479 7.38 -11.38 -8.18
CA PRO A 479 7.71 -10.39 -7.17
C PRO A 479 9.15 -9.91 -7.27
N ASP A 480 9.37 -8.66 -6.87
CA ASP A 480 10.67 -7.98 -6.94
C ASP A 480 11.03 -7.34 -5.59
N THR A 481 12.32 -7.22 -5.30
CA THR A 481 12.82 -6.81 -3.97
C THR A 481 14.09 -5.97 -4.09
N GLY A 482 14.37 -5.13 -3.09
CA GLY A 482 15.47 -4.16 -3.15
C GLY A 482 15.11 -2.83 -2.50
N ASN A 483 15.98 -1.84 -2.68
CA ASN A 483 15.86 -0.54 -2.01
C ASN A 483 14.97 0.44 -2.79
N LEU A 484 14.12 1.17 -2.08
CA LEU A 484 13.25 2.21 -2.64
C LEU A 484 14.04 3.53 -2.79
N PHE A 485 14.85 3.64 -3.85
CA PHE A 485 15.75 4.78 -4.09
C PHE A 485 15.02 6.12 -4.24
N SER A 486 13.85 6.14 -4.87
CA SER A 486 12.98 7.32 -4.98
C SER A 486 11.53 6.91 -4.88
N VAL A 487 10.74 7.60 -4.05
CA VAL A 487 9.29 7.39 -3.91
C VAL A 487 8.59 8.74 -3.85
N LYS A 488 7.84 9.09 -4.90
CA LYS A 488 6.89 10.21 -4.89
C LYS A 488 5.48 9.62 -4.83
N THR A 489 4.74 9.93 -3.78
CA THR A 489 3.35 9.49 -3.59
C THR A 489 2.38 10.56 -4.11
N PRO A 490 1.12 10.20 -4.42
CA PRO A 490 0.06 11.20 -4.54
C PRO A 490 -0.09 12.03 -3.25
N ASN A 491 -0.56 13.26 -3.40
CA ASN A 491 -0.78 14.16 -2.27
C ASN A 491 -1.97 13.68 -1.42
N ALA A 492 -1.73 13.41 -0.13
CA ALA A 492 -2.77 13.02 0.80
C ALA A 492 -3.81 14.14 0.98
N SER A 493 -5.09 13.76 0.99
CA SER A 493 -6.23 14.66 1.17
C SER A 493 -7.45 13.88 1.69
N PRO A 494 -8.56 14.52 2.10
CA PRO A 494 -9.78 13.80 2.49
C PRO A 494 -10.32 12.85 1.42
N ASP A 495 -10.00 13.10 0.14
CA ASP A 495 -10.44 12.29 -0.99
C ASP A 495 -9.36 11.30 -1.49
N VAL A 496 -8.12 11.39 -1.00
CA VAL A 496 -6.96 10.59 -1.45
C VAL A 496 -6.15 10.13 -0.25
N ARG A 497 -6.26 8.83 0.06
CA ARG A 497 -5.70 8.16 1.24
C ARG A 497 -4.65 7.14 0.82
N LEU A 498 -3.55 7.07 1.56
CA LEU A 498 -2.46 6.11 1.34
C LEU A 498 -2.19 5.34 2.63
N GLU A 499 -2.44 4.04 2.61
CA GLU A 499 -2.03 3.14 3.70
C GLU A 499 -0.73 2.45 3.27
N THR A 500 0.40 2.75 3.92
CA THR A 500 1.70 2.15 3.59
C THR A 500 2.51 1.80 4.83
N GLY A 501 3.44 0.85 4.64
CA GLY A 501 4.47 0.46 5.62
C GLY A 501 5.90 0.70 5.13
N PHE A 502 6.09 1.42 4.02
CA PHE A 502 7.38 1.68 3.39
C PHE A 502 7.48 3.15 2.93
N ILE A 503 8.68 3.73 3.02
CA ILE A 503 9.00 5.06 2.47
C ILE A 503 10.29 5.00 1.63
N GLN A 504 10.64 6.12 0.98
CA GLN A 504 11.92 6.27 0.30
C GLN A 504 13.10 5.97 1.24
N GLY A 505 13.99 5.08 0.81
CA GLY A 505 15.14 4.60 1.58
C GLY A 505 14.90 3.30 2.36
N ASP A 506 13.65 2.81 2.49
CA ASP A 506 13.40 1.46 3.02
C ASP A 506 13.73 0.37 1.97
N GLN A 507 13.89 -0.87 2.45
CA GLN A 507 14.15 -2.05 1.63
C GLN A 507 12.95 -3.01 1.63
N ILE A 508 12.55 -3.47 0.44
CA ILE A 508 11.63 -4.59 0.25
C ILE A 508 12.44 -5.89 0.28
N THR A 509 11.98 -6.90 1.04
CA THR A 509 12.74 -8.14 1.31
C THR A 509 11.99 -9.40 0.86
N VAL A 510 12.72 -10.44 0.45
CA VAL A 510 12.16 -11.72 -0.05
C VAL A 510 11.34 -12.55 0.94
N HIS A 511 11.24 -12.14 2.21
CA HIS A 511 10.63 -12.93 3.30
C HIS A 511 9.11 -12.72 3.46
N TYR A 512 8.56 -11.64 2.90
CA TYR A 512 7.19 -11.17 3.16
C TYR A 512 6.47 -10.78 1.88
N ASP A 513 5.17 -10.51 2.01
CA ASP A 513 4.29 -10.05 0.93
C ASP A 513 4.81 -8.77 0.21
N PRO A 514 4.62 -8.61 -1.12
CA PRO A 514 5.20 -7.50 -1.87
C PRO A 514 4.42 -6.18 -1.77
N MET A 515 3.33 -6.11 -1.00
CA MET A 515 2.49 -4.91 -0.95
C MET A 515 3.21 -3.74 -0.26
N ILE A 516 3.58 -2.75 -1.07
CA ILE A 516 4.22 -1.50 -0.64
C ILE A 516 3.18 -0.60 0.04
N ALA A 517 2.00 -0.49 -0.57
CA ALA A 517 0.93 0.40 -0.13
C ALA A 517 -0.42 -0.03 -0.70
N LYS A 518 -1.49 0.57 -0.14
CA LYS A 518 -2.82 0.63 -0.72
C LYS A 518 -3.13 2.08 -1.02
N LEU A 519 -3.41 2.40 -2.28
CA LEU A 519 -3.85 3.72 -2.70
C LEU A 519 -5.37 3.74 -2.79
N ILE A 520 -6.02 4.56 -1.97
CA ILE A 520 -7.48 4.63 -1.88
C ILE A 520 -7.94 6.03 -2.28
N VAL A 521 -8.92 6.11 -3.18
CA VAL A 521 -9.43 7.38 -3.70
C VAL A 521 -10.95 7.40 -3.73
N HIS A 522 -11.52 8.47 -3.20
CA HIS A 522 -12.94 8.72 -3.09
C HIS A 522 -13.42 9.77 -4.11
N GLY A 523 -14.71 9.77 -4.41
CA GLY A 523 -15.38 10.79 -5.21
C GLY A 523 -16.88 10.79 -5.00
N GLN A 524 -17.55 11.82 -5.55
CA GLN A 524 -19.01 12.00 -5.39
C GLN A 524 -19.83 10.90 -6.07
N ASP A 525 -19.28 10.30 -7.12
CA ASP A 525 -19.79 9.12 -7.82
C ASP A 525 -18.61 8.31 -8.39
N ARG A 526 -18.91 7.15 -9.00
CA ARG A 526 -17.89 6.26 -9.60
C ARG A 526 -17.01 6.93 -10.66
N ASN A 527 -17.55 7.84 -11.46
CA ASN A 527 -16.77 8.55 -12.50
C ASN A 527 -15.88 9.62 -11.88
N ASP A 528 -16.36 10.36 -10.87
CA ASP A 528 -15.53 11.30 -10.12
C ASP A 528 -14.38 10.58 -9.39
N ALA A 529 -14.70 9.48 -8.69
CA ALA A 529 -13.72 8.65 -8.01
C ALA A 529 -12.69 8.06 -8.99
N LEU A 530 -13.12 7.50 -10.13
CA LEU A 530 -12.22 6.91 -11.13
C LEU A 530 -11.31 7.95 -11.79
N ARG A 531 -11.84 9.14 -12.10
CA ARG A 531 -11.08 10.28 -12.63
C ARG A 531 -9.98 10.73 -11.66
N ARG A 532 -10.28 10.78 -10.36
CA ARG A 532 -9.31 11.09 -9.30
C ARG A 532 -8.30 9.96 -9.09
N PHE A 533 -8.75 8.71 -9.11
CA PHE A 533 -7.93 7.51 -8.92
C PHE A 533 -6.84 7.40 -9.99
N ARG A 534 -7.19 7.60 -11.27
CA ARG A 534 -6.23 7.70 -12.37
C ARG A 534 -5.20 8.81 -12.13
N ARG A 535 -5.63 10.00 -11.70
CA ARG A 535 -4.73 11.12 -11.38
C ARG A 535 -3.81 10.85 -10.17
N ALA A 536 -4.27 10.11 -9.18
CA ALA A 536 -3.45 9.70 -8.04
C ALA A 536 -2.41 8.63 -8.43
N LEU A 537 -2.78 7.71 -9.33
CA LEU A 537 -1.85 6.73 -9.92
C LEU A 537 -0.78 7.42 -10.78
N GLU A 538 -1.12 8.43 -11.58
CA GLU A 538 -0.16 9.27 -12.33
C GLU A 538 0.90 9.92 -11.42
N GLN A 539 0.50 10.33 -10.21
CA GLN A 539 1.40 10.94 -9.22
C GLN A 539 2.26 9.92 -8.46
N TYR A 540 1.89 8.63 -8.45
CA TYR A 540 2.67 7.60 -7.75
C TYR A 540 3.85 7.14 -8.63
N GLN A 541 5.06 7.41 -8.16
CA GLN A 541 6.32 7.15 -8.86
C GLN A 541 7.30 6.43 -7.92
N VAL A 542 7.82 5.28 -8.36
CA VAL A 542 8.76 4.44 -7.58
C VAL A 542 9.96 4.09 -8.45
N VAL A 543 11.17 4.30 -7.91
CA VAL A 543 12.46 3.86 -8.47
C VAL A 543 13.16 2.98 -7.45
N GLY A 544 13.63 1.82 -7.89
CA GLY A 544 13.89 0.66 -7.05
C GLY A 544 13.29 -0.57 -7.74
N PRO A 545 12.68 -1.50 -7.00
CA PRO A 545 11.94 -2.64 -7.57
C PRO A 545 10.90 -2.24 -8.63
N HIS A 546 10.59 -3.18 -9.51
CA HIS A 546 9.43 -3.11 -10.39
C HIS A 546 8.14 -3.03 -9.57
N THR A 547 7.12 -2.35 -10.12
CA THR A 547 5.81 -2.21 -9.47
C THR A 547 4.67 -2.39 -10.46
N ASN A 548 3.53 -2.83 -9.97
CA ASN A 548 2.31 -2.99 -10.76
C ASN A 548 1.58 -1.65 -11.10
N ILE A 549 2.12 -0.48 -10.73
CA ILE A 549 1.48 0.84 -10.92
C ILE A 549 1.06 1.09 -12.37
N GLU A 550 1.94 0.85 -13.35
CA GLU A 550 1.64 1.05 -14.78
C GLU A 550 0.59 0.07 -15.33
N PHE A 551 0.51 -1.13 -14.75
CA PHE A 551 -0.56 -2.09 -15.06
C PHE A 551 -1.92 -1.60 -14.51
N ILE A 552 -1.95 -1.10 -13.26
CA ILE A 552 -3.17 -0.55 -12.64
C ILE A 552 -3.65 0.72 -13.39
N LYS A 553 -2.75 1.57 -13.88
CA LYS A 553 -3.11 2.71 -14.76
C LYS A 553 -3.86 2.26 -16.02
N ARG A 554 -3.47 1.14 -16.63
CA ARG A 554 -4.16 0.57 -17.80
C ARG A 554 -5.52 -0.01 -17.43
N VAL A 555 -5.60 -0.78 -16.33
CA VAL A 555 -6.87 -1.28 -15.77
C VAL A 555 -7.86 -0.13 -15.55
N ALA A 556 -7.45 0.90 -14.80
CA ALA A 556 -8.27 2.07 -14.50
C ALA A 556 -8.64 2.91 -15.74
N SER A 557 -7.94 2.73 -16.85
CA SER A 557 -8.21 3.40 -18.13
C SER A 557 -8.94 2.51 -19.15
N HIS A 558 -9.19 1.24 -18.83
CA HIS A 558 -9.77 0.27 -19.77
C HIS A 558 -11.27 0.52 -20.00
N PRO A 559 -11.78 0.50 -21.25
CA PRO A 559 -13.18 0.84 -21.54
C PRO A 559 -14.21 0.04 -20.74
N GLU A 560 -14.02 -1.27 -20.57
CA GLU A 560 -14.98 -2.10 -19.83
C GLU A 560 -14.92 -1.84 -18.31
N PHE A 561 -13.74 -1.50 -17.76
CA PHE A 561 -13.63 -1.08 -16.35
C PHE A 561 -14.30 0.27 -16.12
N ILE A 562 -14.19 1.21 -17.07
CA ILE A 562 -14.89 2.51 -17.03
C ILE A 562 -16.41 2.29 -17.03
N LYS A 563 -16.95 1.35 -17.82
CA LYS A 563 -18.38 0.98 -17.80
C LYS A 563 -18.83 0.32 -16.48
N GLY A 564 -17.92 -0.37 -15.78
CA GLY A 564 -18.25 -1.21 -14.63
C GLY A 564 -18.63 -2.64 -14.99
N GLU A 565 -18.36 -3.09 -16.22
CA GLU A 565 -18.44 -4.51 -16.62
C GLU A 565 -17.19 -5.23 -16.13
N VAL A 566 -17.15 -5.51 -14.83
CA VAL A 566 -16.11 -6.28 -14.15
C VAL A 566 -16.55 -7.72 -13.92
N GLU A 567 -15.60 -8.64 -13.97
CA GLU A 567 -15.77 -10.06 -13.65
C GLU A 567 -14.41 -10.67 -13.29
N THR A 568 -14.42 -11.81 -12.59
CA THR A 568 -13.21 -12.46 -12.03
C THR A 568 -12.19 -12.92 -13.07
N GLY A 569 -12.57 -12.94 -14.35
CA GLY A 569 -11.69 -13.20 -15.49
C GLY A 569 -11.09 -11.95 -16.16
N PHE A 570 -11.47 -10.73 -15.74
CA PHE A 570 -11.18 -9.47 -16.45
C PHE A 570 -9.70 -9.30 -16.88
N ILE A 571 -8.75 -9.56 -15.97
CA ILE A 571 -7.31 -9.41 -16.26
C ILE A 571 -6.83 -10.41 -17.31
N GLN A 572 -7.41 -11.61 -17.36
CA GLN A 572 -7.10 -12.64 -18.35
C GLN A 572 -7.81 -12.38 -19.69
N GLN A 573 -9.04 -11.86 -19.65
CA GLN A 573 -9.82 -11.50 -20.83
C GLN A 573 -9.15 -10.38 -21.64
N PHE A 574 -8.64 -9.35 -20.95
CA PHE A 574 -8.01 -8.17 -21.54
C PHE A 574 -6.47 -8.19 -21.40
N GLU A 575 -5.86 -9.36 -21.26
CA GLU A 575 -4.42 -9.52 -20.97
C GLU A 575 -3.54 -8.75 -21.98
N LYS A 576 -3.90 -8.77 -23.27
CA LYS A 576 -3.17 -8.08 -24.36
C LYS A 576 -3.19 -6.55 -24.25
N ASP A 577 -4.28 -5.99 -23.74
CA ASP A 577 -4.49 -4.55 -23.63
C ASP A 577 -3.89 -3.99 -22.33
N LEU A 578 -3.80 -4.84 -21.30
CA LEU A 578 -3.23 -4.51 -19.98
C LEU A 578 -1.72 -4.80 -19.90
N LEU A 579 -1.25 -5.81 -20.64
CA LEU A 579 0.16 -6.21 -20.79
C LEU A 579 0.60 -6.15 -22.26
N PRO A 580 0.56 -4.97 -22.91
CA PRO A 580 1.12 -4.80 -24.24
C PRO A 580 2.64 -5.07 -24.23
N PRO A 581 3.22 -5.50 -25.37
CA PRO A 581 4.67 -5.65 -25.49
C PRO A 581 5.37 -4.30 -25.30
N PRO A 582 6.65 -4.28 -24.88
CA PRO A 582 7.43 -3.05 -24.73
C PRO A 582 7.42 -2.21 -26.02
N SER A 583 6.97 -0.97 -25.90
CA SER A 583 7.03 0.03 -26.97
C SER A 583 8.38 0.75 -26.96
N ALA A 584 8.89 1.14 -28.13
CA ALA A 584 10.05 2.02 -28.22
C ALA A 584 9.85 3.32 -27.39
N PRO A 585 10.89 3.83 -26.72
CA PRO A 585 10.82 5.06 -25.93
C PRO A 585 10.42 6.28 -26.78
N ASN A 586 9.68 7.22 -26.17
CA ASN A 586 9.37 8.47 -26.83
C ASN A 586 10.63 9.34 -26.96
N ALA A 587 10.87 9.90 -28.15
CA ALA A 587 11.98 10.81 -28.41
C ALA A 587 11.98 12.07 -27.52
N GLU A 588 10.81 12.53 -27.06
CA GLU A 588 10.70 13.65 -26.11
C GLU A 588 11.23 13.25 -24.73
N THR A 589 10.86 12.06 -24.25
CA THR A 589 11.38 11.48 -22.99
C THR A 589 12.90 11.26 -23.06
N LEU A 590 13.43 10.82 -24.20
CA LEU A 590 14.88 10.69 -24.43
C LEU A 590 15.61 12.06 -24.47
N ALA A 591 14.99 13.10 -25.05
CA ALA A 591 15.52 14.46 -25.04
C ALA A 591 15.53 15.05 -23.62
N VAL A 592 14.46 14.82 -22.84
CA VAL A 592 14.35 15.18 -21.42
C VAL A 592 15.44 14.47 -20.60
N ALA A 593 15.64 13.17 -20.80
CA ALA A 593 16.69 12.38 -20.13
C ALA A 593 18.10 12.94 -20.40
N ALA A 594 18.43 13.23 -21.66
CA ALA A 594 19.73 13.81 -22.01
C ALA A 594 19.92 15.24 -21.45
N ASN A 595 18.87 16.07 -21.45
CA ASN A 595 18.92 17.39 -20.82
C ASN A 595 19.07 17.32 -19.30
N ALA A 596 18.48 16.33 -18.62
CA ALA A 596 18.65 16.13 -17.18
C ALA A 596 20.12 15.89 -16.80
N ILE A 597 20.81 15.02 -17.55
CA ILE A 597 22.25 14.76 -17.36
C ILE A 597 23.05 16.04 -17.65
N ARG A 598 22.83 16.67 -18.82
CA ARG A 598 23.53 17.92 -19.21
C ARG A 598 23.40 19.04 -18.17
N LEU A 599 22.20 19.26 -17.63
CA LEU A 599 21.97 20.28 -16.62
C LEU A 599 22.65 19.96 -15.29
N LYS A 600 22.73 18.67 -14.92
CA LYS A 600 23.47 18.23 -13.74
C LYS A 600 24.98 18.41 -13.93
N GLU A 601 25.54 18.01 -15.07
CA GLU A 601 26.96 18.25 -15.42
C GLU A 601 27.32 19.74 -15.31
N LEU A 602 26.47 20.62 -15.83
CA LEU A 602 26.65 22.08 -15.77
C LEU A 602 26.54 22.69 -14.36
N ALA A 603 25.86 22.01 -13.42
CA ALA A 603 25.81 22.39 -12.02
C ALA A 603 27.04 21.88 -11.25
N ASP A 604 27.39 20.60 -11.44
CA ASP A 604 28.56 19.96 -10.82
C ASP A 604 29.87 20.67 -11.20
N VAL A 605 30.00 21.16 -12.44
CA VAL A 605 31.14 21.98 -12.89
C VAL A 605 31.23 23.35 -12.19
N GLN A 606 30.11 23.97 -11.82
CA GLN A 606 30.12 25.26 -11.11
C GLN A 606 30.54 25.11 -9.65
N ILE A 607 30.17 24.00 -8.99
CA ILE A 607 30.48 23.75 -7.58
C ILE A 607 31.98 23.46 -7.36
N ASN A 608 32.64 22.83 -8.33
CA ASN A 608 34.01 22.32 -8.17
C ASN A 608 35.14 23.28 -8.59
N SER A 609 34.85 24.53 -8.97
CA SER A 609 35.90 25.47 -9.42
C SER A 609 36.37 26.42 -8.32
N HIS A 610 37.62 26.25 -7.89
CA HIS A 610 38.33 27.23 -7.06
C HIS A 610 38.76 28.50 -7.83
N ASP A 611 38.54 28.54 -9.15
CA ASP A 611 38.76 29.70 -10.01
C ASP A 611 37.40 30.19 -10.59
N PRO A 612 36.86 31.33 -10.12
CA PRO A 612 35.62 31.92 -10.63
C PRO A 612 35.70 32.42 -12.09
N HIS A 613 36.90 32.49 -12.67
CA HIS A 613 37.16 32.93 -14.04
C HIS A 613 37.62 31.79 -14.96
N SER A 614 37.63 30.55 -14.45
CA SER A 614 38.07 29.37 -15.20
C SER A 614 37.26 29.24 -16.50
N PRO A 615 37.91 29.25 -17.68
CA PRO A 615 37.20 29.21 -18.96
C PRO A 615 36.36 27.94 -19.10
N TRP A 616 36.76 26.85 -18.44
CA TRP A 616 36.05 25.57 -18.40
C TRP A 616 34.71 25.62 -17.65
N THR A 617 34.47 26.61 -16.79
CA THR A 617 33.15 26.85 -16.16
C THR A 617 32.26 27.80 -16.97
N SER A 618 32.88 28.68 -17.77
CA SER A 618 32.17 29.61 -18.65
C SER A 618 31.77 29.00 -20.01
N MET A 619 32.52 28.01 -20.52
CA MET A 619 32.23 27.29 -21.77
C MET A 619 31.12 26.23 -21.59
N ARG A 620 29.93 26.70 -21.22
CA ARG A 620 28.74 25.91 -20.82
C ARG A 620 28.07 25.07 -21.93
N GLN A 621 28.78 24.80 -23.04
CA GLN A 621 28.22 24.19 -24.26
C GLN A 621 29.10 23.07 -24.86
N ALA A 622 30.04 22.53 -24.07
CA ALA A 622 30.94 21.44 -24.47
C ALA A 622 31.81 21.75 -25.71
N PHE A 623 32.57 22.85 -25.58
CA PHE A 623 33.45 23.42 -26.61
C PHE A 623 34.26 22.39 -27.43
N ARG A 624 34.32 22.60 -28.75
CA ARG A 624 35.16 21.82 -29.69
C ARG A 624 35.94 22.73 -30.63
N VAL A 625 37.27 22.54 -30.68
CA VAL A 625 38.19 23.39 -31.49
C VAL A 625 37.92 23.31 -33.00
N ASN A 626 37.45 22.17 -33.52
CA ASN A 626 37.35 21.89 -34.96
C ASN A 626 35.97 21.35 -35.43
N THR A 627 34.95 21.37 -34.57
CA THR A 627 33.58 20.92 -34.92
C THR A 627 32.56 21.88 -34.33
N LYS A 628 31.27 21.66 -34.61
CA LYS A 628 30.24 22.28 -33.76
C LYS A 628 30.38 21.77 -32.32
N ASP A 629 30.18 22.68 -31.38
CA ASP A 629 29.94 22.38 -29.97
C ASP A 629 28.79 21.38 -29.85
N SER A 630 29.04 20.25 -29.17
CA SER A 630 28.15 19.10 -29.18
C SER A 630 28.39 18.15 -28.00
N GLN A 631 27.30 17.66 -27.42
CA GLN A 631 27.27 16.55 -26.47
C GLN A 631 26.49 15.40 -27.09
N LYS A 632 27.00 14.18 -26.93
CA LYS A 632 26.32 12.95 -27.37
C LYS A 632 26.13 12.04 -26.17
N PHE A 633 24.88 11.71 -25.87
CA PHE A 633 24.50 10.66 -24.92
C PHE A 633 23.98 9.46 -25.72
N THR A 634 24.25 8.25 -25.27
CA THR A 634 23.66 7.02 -25.84
C THR A 634 22.99 6.25 -24.72
N PHE A 635 21.70 5.95 -24.88
CA PHE A 635 20.88 5.26 -23.90
C PHE A 635 20.47 3.88 -24.39
N ASN A 636 20.65 2.87 -23.55
CA ASN A 636 20.05 1.56 -23.72
C ASN A 636 18.73 1.57 -22.94
N VAL A 637 17.59 1.44 -23.63
CA VAL A 637 16.25 1.38 -23.01
C VAL A 637 15.70 -0.05 -23.03
N ASP A 638 15.95 -0.76 -24.13
CA ASP A 638 15.80 -2.21 -24.21
C ASP A 638 17.19 -2.86 -24.39
N LYS A 639 17.23 -4.18 -24.64
CA LYS A 639 18.48 -4.93 -24.85
C LYS A 639 18.94 -4.97 -26.32
N GLU A 640 18.24 -4.29 -27.24
CA GLU A 640 18.36 -4.49 -28.69
C GLU A 640 18.64 -3.18 -29.48
N ASN A 641 18.17 -2.04 -28.99
CA ASN A 641 18.16 -0.73 -29.64
C ASN A 641 18.85 0.33 -28.76
N PRO A 642 20.15 0.61 -28.97
CA PRO A 642 20.77 1.82 -28.42
C PRO A 642 20.24 3.08 -29.10
N TYR A 643 19.88 4.09 -28.31
CA TYR A 643 19.37 5.38 -28.77
C TYR A 643 20.41 6.48 -28.55
N SER A 644 20.77 7.19 -29.61
CA SER A 644 21.75 8.28 -29.57
C SER A 644 21.08 9.64 -29.61
N ILE A 645 21.31 10.43 -28.56
CA ILE A 645 20.78 11.77 -28.38
C ILE A 645 21.95 12.75 -28.51
N THR A 646 21.92 13.57 -29.56
CA THR A 646 22.94 14.61 -29.81
C THR A 646 22.35 15.97 -29.50
N ILE A 647 22.97 16.70 -28.58
CA ILE A 647 22.59 18.06 -28.18
C ILE A 647 23.63 19.04 -28.77
N THR A 648 23.16 20.09 -29.42
CA THR A 648 23.97 21.20 -29.97
C THR A 648 23.38 22.55 -29.54
N PRO A 649 24.19 23.62 -29.40
CA PRO A 649 23.66 24.97 -29.18
C PRO A 649 22.71 25.41 -30.31
N SER A 650 21.57 26.01 -29.94
CA SER A 650 20.72 26.70 -30.90
C SER A 650 21.36 28.03 -31.36
N LYS A 651 20.81 28.61 -32.42
CA LYS A 651 20.98 30.03 -32.77
C LYS A 651 20.46 30.97 -31.67
N GLN A 652 19.49 30.53 -30.86
CA GLN A 652 18.96 31.31 -29.73
C GLN A 652 19.82 31.10 -28.48
N ALA A 653 20.29 32.20 -27.89
CA ALA A 653 21.23 32.16 -26.77
C ALA A 653 20.61 31.47 -25.54
N GLY A 654 21.28 30.41 -25.06
CA GLY A 654 20.84 29.61 -23.91
C GLY A 654 19.97 28.39 -24.25
N LEU A 655 19.44 28.29 -25.47
CA LEU A 655 18.63 27.15 -25.93
C LEU A 655 19.49 26.11 -26.66
N VAL A 656 18.95 24.90 -26.81
CA VAL A 656 19.64 23.79 -27.50
C VAL A 656 18.75 23.14 -28.55
N ASP A 657 19.36 22.71 -29.66
CA ASP A 657 18.76 21.81 -30.64
C ASP A 657 19.16 20.37 -30.28
N ILE A 658 18.21 19.42 -30.42
CA ILE A 658 18.38 18.03 -29.97
C ILE A 658 17.95 17.06 -31.07
N GLN A 659 18.84 16.18 -31.50
CA GLN A 659 18.57 15.10 -32.47
C GLN A 659 18.54 13.75 -31.75
N VAL A 660 17.48 12.97 -31.95
CA VAL A 660 17.33 11.60 -31.41
C VAL A 660 17.38 10.58 -32.55
N VAL A 661 18.28 9.61 -32.44
CA VAL A 661 18.58 8.60 -33.46
C VAL A 661 18.47 7.20 -32.85
N ASN A 662 17.85 6.24 -33.54
CA ASN A 662 18.03 4.82 -33.23
C ASN A 662 19.35 4.37 -33.88
N ASP A 663 20.36 3.97 -33.11
CA ASP A 663 21.66 3.57 -33.69
C ASP A 663 21.59 2.21 -34.44
N ALA A 664 20.60 1.36 -34.10
CA ALA A 664 20.42 0.06 -34.75
C ALA A 664 19.89 0.21 -36.20
N THR A 665 18.86 1.03 -36.41
CA THR A 665 18.35 1.35 -37.76
C THR A 665 19.09 2.50 -38.43
N LYS A 666 19.80 3.33 -37.65
CA LYS A 666 20.47 4.58 -38.03
C LYS A 666 19.51 5.71 -38.46
N GLU A 667 18.23 5.56 -38.14
CA GLU A 667 17.19 6.54 -38.48
C GLU A 667 17.09 7.64 -37.42
N THR A 668 16.93 8.89 -37.87
CA THR A 668 16.56 9.99 -36.97
C THR A 668 15.08 9.89 -36.64
N ILE A 669 14.76 9.64 -35.37
CA ILE A 669 13.39 9.47 -34.87
C ILE A 669 12.68 10.82 -34.81
N LYS A 670 13.34 11.82 -34.21
CA LYS A 670 12.84 13.19 -34.11
C LYS A 670 14.02 14.14 -33.94
N SER A 671 13.86 15.38 -34.40
CA SER A 671 14.75 16.49 -34.10
C SER A 671 13.93 17.64 -33.53
N PHE A 672 14.42 18.23 -32.45
CA PHE A 672 13.81 19.34 -31.72
C PHE A 672 14.71 20.56 -31.84
N THR A 673 14.12 21.75 -31.95
CA THR A 673 14.86 23.02 -32.02
C THR A 673 14.42 23.94 -30.90
N ASP A 674 15.33 24.83 -30.46
CA ASP A 674 15.04 25.84 -29.44
C ASP A 674 14.50 25.27 -28.11
N VAL A 675 15.03 24.12 -27.68
CA VAL A 675 14.64 23.47 -26.42
C VAL A 675 15.17 24.26 -25.22
N GLU A 676 14.26 24.66 -24.35
CA GLU A 676 14.53 25.22 -23.02
C GLU A 676 14.31 24.13 -21.97
N SER A 677 15.26 23.94 -21.04
CA SER A 677 15.08 23.04 -19.90
C SER A 677 15.74 23.61 -18.64
N HIS A 678 15.06 23.54 -17.49
CA HIS A 678 15.58 23.92 -16.18
C HIS A 678 14.93 23.12 -15.05
N TRP A 679 15.61 22.99 -13.92
CA TRP A 679 15.03 22.42 -12.70
C TRP A 679 14.22 23.49 -11.96
N ASP A 680 13.06 23.13 -11.41
CA ASP A 680 12.26 24.00 -10.54
C ASP A 680 12.55 23.77 -9.04
N GLU A 681 11.88 24.55 -8.19
CA GLU A 681 12.04 24.51 -6.72
C GLU A 681 11.58 23.18 -6.08
N GLU A 682 10.76 22.38 -6.78
CA GLU A 682 10.37 21.02 -6.35
C GLU A 682 11.37 19.95 -6.83
N GLY A 683 12.42 20.33 -7.56
CA GLY A 683 13.36 19.39 -8.19
C GLY A 683 12.79 18.68 -9.41
N GLN A 684 11.71 19.19 -10.03
CA GLN A 684 11.22 18.65 -11.30
C GLN A 684 11.93 19.32 -12.47
N LEU A 685 12.13 18.56 -13.55
CA LEU A 685 12.70 19.09 -14.80
C LEU A 685 11.58 19.70 -15.64
N VAL A 686 11.52 21.02 -15.68
CA VAL A 686 10.67 21.78 -16.59
C VAL A 686 11.35 21.79 -17.96
N SER A 687 10.63 21.41 -19.01
CA SER A 687 11.13 21.46 -20.40
C SER A 687 10.11 22.08 -21.35
N SER A 688 10.60 22.83 -22.34
CA SER A 688 9.84 23.41 -23.44
C SER A 688 10.30 22.76 -24.74
N ILE A 689 9.50 21.86 -25.29
CA ILE A 689 9.81 21.08 -26.49
C ILE A 689 8.65 21.24 -27.47
N ASP A 690 8.93 21.57 -28.74
CA ASP A 690 7.94 21.86 -29.79
C ASP A 690 6.82 22.86 -29.36
N GLY A 691 7.17 23.80 -28.47
CA GLY A 691 6.22 24.78 -27.90
C GLY A 691 5.35 24.25 -26.76
N LYS A 692 5.38 22.95 -26.45
CA LYS A 692 4.74 22.35 -25.28
C LYS A 692 5.66 22.48 -24.07
N LYS A 693 5.17 23.10 -22.98
CA LYS A 693 5.87 23.07 -21.68
C LYS A 693 5.35 21.93 -20.79
N THR A 694 6.26 21.08 -20.32
CA THR A 694 5.99 19.95 -19.43
C THR A 694 6.82 20.03 -18.15
N LYS A 695 6.36 19.35 -17.09
CA LYS A 695 7.19 18.98 -15.93
C LYS A 695 7.41 17.47 -15.96
N SER A 696 8.66 17.04 -15.87
CA SER A 696 9.04 15.63 -15.73
C SER A 696 9.77 15.40 -14.41
N ASN A 697 9.56 14.26 -13.76
CA ASN A 697 10.46 13.82 -12.69
C ASN A 697 11.58 12.98 -13.33
N VAL A 698 12.85 13.26 -13.00
CA VAL A 698 13.99 12.50 -13.53
C VAL A 698 14.94 12.11 -12.40
N VAL A 699 15.04 10.80 -12.17
CA VAL A 699 15.89 10.21 -11.12
C VAL A 699 17.18 9.69 -11.77
N LEU A 700 18.33 10.10 -11.23
CA LEU A 700 19.66 9.80 -11.76
C LEU A 700 20.48 9.01 -10.75
N ARG A 701 20.82 7.74 -11.05
CA ARG A 701 21.50 6.79 -10.15
C ARG A 701 22.63 6.07 -10.88
N GLY A 702 23.82 6.66 -10.87
CA GLY A 702 24.98 6.11 -11.59
C GLY A 702 24.79 6.26 -13.10
N ASP A 703 24.80 5.14 -13.83
CA ASP A 703 24.42 5.03 -15.24
C ASP A 703 22.90 4.90 -15.45
N GLN A 704 22.16 4.45 -14.43
CA GLN A 704 20.71 4.26 -14.47
C GLN A 704 19.96 5.61 -14.38
N LEU A 705 18.97 5.79 -15.24
CA LEU A 705 18.12 6.98 -15.34
C LEU A 705 16.65 6.54 -15.45
N THR A 706 15.77 7.17 -14.67
CA THR A 706 14.31 6.96 -14.81
C THR A 706 13.61 8.29 -15.01
N VAL A 707 12.84 8.41 -16.09
CA VAL A 707 11.93 9.55 -16.35
C VAL A 707 10.50 9.14 -16.02
N PHE A 708 9.77 10.05 -15.37
CA PHE A 708 8.31 10.02 -15.29
C PHE A 708 7.76 11.29 -15.93
N ASP A 709 7.02 11.13 -17.02
CA ASP A 709 6.38 12.22 -17.78
C ASP A 709 4.98 11.81 -18.29
N ASP A 710 4.40 12.57 -19.22
CA ASP A 710 3.08 12.31 -19.81
C ASP A 710 2.97 10.95 -20.53
N TYR A 711 4.10 10.29 -20.83
CA TYR A 711 4.18 8.97 -21.48
C TYR A 711 4.40 7.82 -20.48
N GLY A 712 4.51 8.10 -19.18
CA GLY A 712 4.64 7.11 -18.10
C GLY A 712 6.06 7.00 -17.53
N ARG A 713 6.40 5.82 -16.97
CA ARG A 713 7.77 5.48 -16.53
C ARG A 713 8.58 5.00 -17.73
N THR A 714 9.65 5.72 -18.08
CA THR A 714 10.71 5.22 -18.97
C THR A 714 11.99 5.04 -18.18
N GLU A 715 12.67 3.91 -18.37
CA GLU A 715 13.96 3.60 -17.76
C GLU A 715 15.04 3.47 -18.84
N ALA A 716 16.24 3.95 -18.54
CA ALA A 716 17.35 4.02 -19.47
C ALA A 716 18.69 3.84 -18.74
N HIS A 717 19.63 3.14 -19.38
CA HIS A 717 21.02 3.08 -18.93
C HIS A 717 21.89 3.89 -19.88
N LEU A 718 22.71 4.80 -19.33
CA LEU A 718 23.73 5.51 -20.10
C LEU A 718 24.81 4.50 -20.55
N ALA A 719 24.91 4.27 -21.85
CA ALA A 719 25.83 3.29 -22.41
C ALA A 719 27.29 3.67 -22.09
N THR A 720 28.03 2.74 -21.49
CA THR A 720 29.46 2.96 -21.18
C THR A 720 30.24 3.25 -22.47
N PRO A 721 30.96 4.38 -22.56
CA PRO A 721 31.67 4.76 -23.78
C PRO A 721 32.67 3.68 -24.25
N ALA A 722 32.70 3.44 -25.56
CA ALA A 722 33.46 2.32 -26.16
C ALA A 722 34.96 2.30 -25.82
N TYR A 723 35.57 3.46 -25.52
CA TYR A 723 36.98 3.54 -25.08
C TYR A 723 37.22 2.99 -23.67
N ILE A 724 36.20 3.01 -22.80
CA ILE A 724 36.22 2.37 -21.47
C ILE A 724 35.99 0.86 -21.63
N VAL A 725 35.00 0.45 -22.43
CA VAL A 725 34.74 -0.98 -22.69
C VAL A 725 35.96 -1.66 -23.33
N ALA A 726 36.67 -0.97 -24.23
CA ALA A 726 37.88 -1.47 -24.87
C ALA A 726 39.05 -1.71 -23.89
N SER A 727 39.06 -1.07 -22.72
CA SER A 727 40.07 -1.27 -21.67
C SER A 727 39.62 -2.23 -20.55
N ALA A 728 38.38 -2.73 -20.59
CA ALA A 728 37.80 -3.62 -19.58
C ALA A 728 37.48 -5.06 -20.08
N LYS A 729 37.91 -5.43 -21.30
CA LYS A 729 37.64 -6.77 -21.88
C LYS A 729 38.41 -7.89 -21.15
N GLY A 730 37.79 -8.48 -20.13
CA GLY A 730 38.33 -9.67 -19.45
C GLY A 730 37.37 -10.52 -18.62
N ALA A 731 36.10 -10.11 -18.43
CA ALA A 731 35.21 -10.77 -17.46
C ALA A 731 33.71 -10.71 -17.81
N ASP A 732 33.27 -11.40 -18.86
CA ASP A 732 31.88 -11.86 -18.99
C ASP A 732 31.84 -13.12 -19.87
N SER A 733 31.48 -14.27 -19.29
CA SER A 733 31.60 -15.60 -19.92
C SER A 733 30.26 -16.08 -20.48
N ALA A 734 30.23 -16.43 -21.77
CA ALA A 734 29.03 -16.80 -22.53
C ALA A 734 28.51 -18.23 -22.25
N GLY A 735 28.34 -18.58 -20.97
CA GLY A 735 27.98 -19.93 -20.54
C GLY A 735 27.38 -20.02 -19.14
N SER A 736 26.56 -19.05 -18.71
CA SER A 736 25.97 -19.05 -17.36
C SER A 736 24.44 -18.99 -17.32
N VAL A 737 23.85 -19.75 -16.39
CA VAL A 737 22.43 -19.64 -16.02
C VAL A 737 22.31 -18.57 -14.95
N LYS A 738 21.41 -17.59 -15.16
CA LYS A 738 21.26 -16.42 -14.27
C LYS A 738 19.94 -16.48 -13.47
N THR A 739 19.89 -15.82 -12.31
CA THR A 739 18.66 -15.63 -11.53
C THR A 739 17.62 -14.81 -12.31
N PRO A 740 16.35 -15.27 -12.39
CA PRO A 740 15.28 -14.53 -13.07
C PRO A 740 14.58 -13.50 -12.17
N MET A 741 14.90 -13.48 -10.87
CA MET A 741 14.33 -12.63 -9.82
C MET A 741 15.26 -12.67 -8.58
N PRO A 742 15.21 -11.66 -7.70
CA PRO A 742 15.84 -11.76 -6.38
C PRO A 742 15.22 -12.88 -5.55
N CYS A 743 16.05 -13.71 -4.91
CA CYS A 743 15.60 -14.96 -4.28
C CYS A 743 16.59 -15.50 -3.24
N LYS A 744 16.17 -16.55 -2.52
CA LYS A 744 17.01 -17.41 -1.68
C LYS A 744 17.23 -18.75 -2.39
N ILE A 745 18.39 -19.38 -2.23
CA ILE A 745 18.60 -20.76 -2.71
C ILE A 745 17.90 -21.76 -1.76
N SER A 746 16.85 -22.45 -2.23
CA SER A 746 16.16 -23.54 -1.50
C SER A 746 16.95 -24.84 -1.59
N GLN A 747 17.36 -25.24 -2.81
CA GLN A 747 18.07 -26.50 -3.06
C GLN A 747 19.08 -26.32 -4.20
N VAL A 748 20.26 -26.92 -4.05
CA VAL A 748 21.21 -27.13 -5.14
C VAL A 748 21.20 -28.62 -5.48
N LEU A 749 20.87 -28.96 -6.73
CA LEU A 749 20.64 -30.33 -7.19
C LEU A 749 21.68 -30.80 -8.22
N VAL A 750 22.71 -30.00 -8.47
CA VAL A 750 23.87 -30.34 -9.32
C VAL A 750 25.19 -29.95 -8.65
N THR A 751 26.28 -30.59 -9.06
CA THR A 751 27.64 -30.36 -8.55
C THR A 751 28.62 -29.96 -9.66
N PRO A 752 29.70 -29.22 -9.35
CA PRO A 752 30.82 -29.00 -10.28
C PRO A 752 31.33 -30.30 -10.90
N GLY A 753 31.58 -30.30 -12.20
CA GLY A 753 31.98 -31.48 -12.98
C GLY A 753 30.84 -32.43 -13.37
N GLN A 754 29.60 -32.17 -12.98
CA GLN A 754 28.45 -33.01 -13.33
C GLN A 754 27.94 -32.73 -14.75
N THR A 755 27.85 -33.78 -15.57
CA THR A 755 27.12 -33.73 -16.85
C THR A 755 25.60 -33.75 -16.61
N ILE A 756 24.89 -32.94 -17.39
CA ILE A 756 23.45 -32.67 -17.24
C ILE A 756 22.74 -32.71 -18.61
N GLU A 757 21.45 -33.03 -18.61
CA GLU A 757 20.59 -33.00 -19.80
C GLU A 757 19.75 -31.71 -19.89
N LYS A 758 19.43 -31.26 -21.11
CA LYS A 758 18.51 -30.14 -21.35
C LYS A 758 17.16 -30.36 -20.65
N GLY A 759 16.74 -29.39 -19.84
CA GLY A 759 15.50 -29.45 -19.06
C GLY A 759 15.63 -30.13 -17.69
N GLN A 760 16.77 -30.71 -17.35
CA GLN A 760 17.09 -31.19 -16.00
C GLN A 760 17.09 -30.02 -15.00
N THR A 761 16.58 -30.26 -13.79
CA THR A 761 16.64 -29.25 -12.71
C THR A 761 18.07 -29.06 -12.21
N LEU A 762 18.48 -27.81 -12.04
CA LEU A 762 19.79 -27.43 -11.49
C LEU A 762 19.68 -26.96 -10.04
N ILE A 763 18.78 -26.00 -9.79
CA ILE A 763 18.61 -25.29 -8.52
C ILE A 763 17.12 -25.02 -8.30
N VAL A 764 16.68 -25.09 -7.06
CA VAL A 764 15.37 -24.59 -6.62
C VAL A 764 15.59 -23.31 -5.84
N LEU A 765 14.89 -22.25 -6.23
CA LEU A 765 14.91 -20.93 -5.60
C LEU A 765 13.66 -20.78 -4.73
N GLU A 766 13.80 -20.30 -3.50
CA GLU A 766 12.70 -19.81 -2.67
C GLU A 766 12.59 -18.30 -2.85
N ALA A 767 11.45 -17.82 -3.34
CA ALA A 767 11.11 -16.40 -3.31
C ALA A 767 9.70 -16.27 -2.73
N MET A 768 9.57 -15.53 -1.63
CA MET A 768 8.27 -15.08 -1.11
C MET A 768 7.25 -16.21 -0.93
N LYS A 769 7.73 -17.32 -0.33
CA LYS A 769 6.99 -18.56 -0.02
C LYS A 769 6.54 -19.38 -1.25
N MET A 770 7.11 -19.12 -2.42
CA MET A 770 7.01 -19.97 -3.62
C MET A 770 8.37 -20.54 -4.01
N GLU A 771 8.36 -21.78 -4.53
CA GLU A 771 9.55 -22.42 -5.09
C GLU A 771 9.57 -22.28 -6.62
N HIS A 772 10.67 -21.75 -7.15
CA HIS A 772 10.94 -21.59 -8.58
C HIS A 772 12.06 -22.52 -9.01
N VAL A 773 11.77 -23.42 -9.96
CA VAL A 773 12.66 -24.52 -10.37
C VAL A 773 13.48 -24.10 -11.59
N ILE A 774 14.76 -23.81 -11.40
CA ILE A 774 15.70 -23.48 -12.49
C ILE A 774 16.16 -24.76 -13.19
N LYS A 775 16.06 -24.75 -14.52
CA LYS A 775 16.36 -25.88 -15.40
C LYS A 775 17.45 -25.57 -16.40
N ALA A 776 18.14 -26.62 -16.83
CA ALA A 776 19.17 -26.57 -17.85
C ALA A 776 18.64 -26.07 -19.20
N PRO A 777 19.19 -24.98 -19.78
CA PRO A 777 18.80 -24.50 -21.11
C PRO A 777 19.29 -25.42 -22.26
N ALA A 778 20.38 -26.15 -22.00
CA ALA A 778 21.03 -27.10 -22.90
C ALA A 778 21.59 -28.30 -22.11
N THR A 779 21.96 -29.35 -22.81
CA THR A 779 22.80 -30.45 -22.28
C THR A 779 24.24 -29.93 -22.20
N GLY A 780 25.01 -30.30 -21.18
CA GLY A 780 26.38 -29.83 -20.98
C GLY A 780 27.00 -30.36 -19.68
N THR A 781 28.13 -29.79 -19.26
CA THR A 781 28.77 -30.10 -17.97
C THR A 781 28.91 -28.85 -17.11
N ILE A 782 28.59 -28.95 -15.82
CA ILE A 782 28.75 -27.84 -14.87
C ILE A 782 30.24 -27.55 -14.64
N SER A 783 30.65 -26.30 -14.81
CA SER A 783 31.97 -25.82 -14.39
C SER A 783 31.94 -25.46 -12.91
N GLU A 784 31.16 -24.44 -12.53
CA GLU A 784 31.00 -24.00 -11.13
C GLU A 784 29.53 -23.81 -10.75
N VAL A 785 29.26 -23.96 -9.45
CA VAL A 785 28.00 -23.54 -8.81
C VAL A 785 28.35 -22.41 -7.85
N LEU A 786 27.81 -21.22 -8.09
CA LEU A 786 28.31 -19.97 -7.50
C LEU A 786 27.67 -19.62 -6.15
N TYR A 787 26.57 -20.30 -5.78
CA TYR A 787 25.83 -20.08 -4.54
C TYR A 787 25.46 -21.41 -3.85
N LYS A 788 25.27 -21.36 -2.53
CA LYS A 788 24.93 -22.49 -1.66
C LYS A 788 23.48 -22.40 -1.19
N VAL A 789 22.94 -23.53 -0.71
CA VAL A 789 21.63 -23.57 -0.05
C VAL A 789 21.61 -22.60 1.14
N GLY A 790 20.62 -21.71 1.15
CA GLY A 790 20.47 -20.65 2.14
C GLY A 790 20.93 -19.26 1.68
N ASP A 791 21.78 -19.15 0.64
CA ASP A 791 22.29 -17.87 0.16
C ASP A 791 21.18 -17.00 -0.46
N LEU A 792 21.29 -15.68 -0.32
CA LEU A 792 20.45 -14.68 -0.98
C LEU A 792 21.14 -14.17 -2.25
N VAL A 793 20.39 -14.05 -3.34
CA VAL A 793 20.90 -13.71 -4.67
C VAL A 793 19.98 -12.68 -5.33
N GLU A 794 20.55 -11.62 -5.92
CA GLU A 794 19.81 -10.59 -6.67
C GLU A 794 19.42 -11.05 -8.09
N GLU A 795 18.69 -10.24 -8.87
CA GLU A 795 18.35 -10.56 -10.27
C GLU A 795 19.60 -10.58 -11.19
N ASN A 796 19.56 -11.37 -12.27
CA ASN A 796 20.58 -11.48 -13.33
C ASN A 796 21.99 -11.91 -12.86
N GLN A 797 22.12 -12.43 -11.63
CA GLN A 797 23.37 -13.00 -11.12
C GLN A 797 23.56 -14.43 -11.63
N SER A 798 24.77 -14.79 -12.04
CA SER A 798 25.08 -16.15 -12.51
C SER A 798 25.02 -17.14 -11.36
N LEU A 799 24.08 -18.09 -11.44
CA LEU A 799 23.89 -19.17 -10.47
C LEU A 799 24.86 -20.34 -10.70
N VAL A 800 25.02 -20.70 -11.97
CA VAL A 800 25.75 -21.89 -12.43
C VAL A 800 26.45 -21.53 -13.74
N THR A 801 27.71 -21.90 -13.87
CA THR A 801 28.48 -21.82 -15.12
C THR A 801 28.60 -23.21 -15.75
N PHE A 802 28.53 -23.28 -17.06
CA PHE A 802 28.91 -24.46 -17.83
C PHE A 802 30.40 -24.41 -18.16
N ALA A 803 31.00 -25.57 -18.42
CA ALA A 803 32.27 -25.61 -19.12
C ALA A 803 32.07 -25.18 -20.59
N ASP A 804 33.04 -24.47 -21.16
CA ASP A 804 33.04 -24.19 -22.60
C ASP A 804 33.19 -25.51 -23.38
N ASP A 805 32.29 -25.76 -24.34
CA ASP A 805 32.44 -26.88 -25.28
C ASP A 805 33.67 -26.64 -26.19
N GLN A 806 34.56 -27.62 -26.29
CA GLN A 806 35.77 -27.60 -27.14
C GLN A 806 35.54 -28.21 -28.53
#